data_AF-A0A964YF55-F1
#
_entry.id   AF-A0A964YF55-F1
#
_cell.length_a   1.000
_cell.length_b   1.000
_cell.length_c   1.000
_cell.angle_alpha   90.00
_cell.angle_beta   90.00
_cell.angle_gamma   90.00
#
_symmetry.space_group_name_H-M   'P 1'
#
loop_
_entity.id
_entity.type
_entity.pdbx_description
1 polymer ?
#
loop_
_entity_poly.entity_id
_entity_poly.type
_entity_poly.pdbx_seq_one_letter_code
_entity_poly.pdbx_strand_id
1 'polypeptide(L)'
;VAIADLNGDGKLDLVTANNGGSSVSVLLGNGDGTFQFKHDYVTGYGPHSVAIADVNGDGKPDVITANFIEKGVSVLLNTYDAVTSLPFEPKQDIGVGADPYFVATADLNGDGKLDLVTTNLNDNTVSILLGNGDGTFQDSQVFNTENSPTSVAIADVNGDGKLDIVSANNGSNSVSVLLGNGNGTFQNNQNFPTGTSPYSVAIADVNGDGKLDIVSANNGSNTVSVLLGNGNGTFKTKTDFGTGDVPNSIAIADVNGDGKLDLVTANAGSSGNSVSVLLGNGNGTFQTKTNFSAGSGTRCVAIADLNGDGKLDLVTANYGDDTVSVLLGNGNGTFQGQQTFDTGVRPNFVAIADLNGDGKLDLVTANHDDDSVSVLLGNGNGTFQTKADFDTGSLPYTVAIADLNGDGKLDLVTVNYDGGTVSVLLGPGAMPASLSATLDGNGNLTVTDTMGKNNTLTVSIVSGQLTIADANERFAAAPTDWTLADDSKSISILVASFTGSITFNTAGGADKLTLDLTSGTLPSSITLNGGGDSGDTLIVKDSVSNNRTAVYRAVTTGTANAGSVVVGSSTYAFTGLDPVDLEGFATVNLNSTTFPAANQVITVANGTNDSASASINISGTSGGTSFGTLRVRNATNLSINTSSPSGNDTITINGADGTTALVTNLTINTGTGTDAVTIPSSGTGINVSGSVSITSGGTISVSAATNGIRSSGTVTLSAAGLVTVNQSGISATGGTGTISVTSTAAGVSVANGGIIGKNTITVSAAGNTSIAGSGLNNSTGSGNISVTTSSGTLTVTNSGISSAGTVTLSAPGIITVNQSGINATSGTGTISVTSTAAGVSVADGGINGKNTITVSAAGNTSIAGSGLNNSSGSGNVSVTTSSGTLSIAGAGISSAGNVTLLAAGDTSVGGSGVSNSTGSGNVSVTTSSGTLTVTN
;
A
#
# COMPACT_ATOMS: atom_id res chain seq x y z
N VAL A 1 -13.29 7.90 -30.95
CA VAL A 1 -12.14 8.61 -30.34
C VAL A 1 -11.70 9.69 -31.30
N ALA A 2 -11.19 10.81 -30.79
CA ALA A 2 -10.52 11.84 -31.55
C ALA A 2 -9.20 12.22 -30.86
N ILE A 3 -8.22 12.71 -31.63
CA ILE A 3 -6.85 12.99 -31.19
C ILE A 3 -6.47 14.41 -31.63
N ALA A 4 -6.00 15.24 -30.72
CA ALA A 4 -5.48 16.59 -30.99
C ALA A 4 -4.67 17.12 -29.79
N ASP A 5 -3.80 18.10 -30.00
CA ASP A 5 -3.16 18.85 -28.91
C ASP A 5 -4.13 19.91 -28.36
N LEU A 6 -4.81 19.61 -27.25
CA LEU A 6 -5.81 20.50 -26.65
C LEU A 6 -5.13 21.57 -25.78
N ASN A 7 -4.04 21.25 -25.08
CA ASN A 7 -3.39 22.24 -24.22
C ASN A 7 -2.30 23.07 -24.95
N GLY A 8 -2.03 22.80 -26.22
CA GLY A 8 -1.03 23.53 -27.00
C GLY A 8 0.41 23.31 -26.52
N ASP A 9 0.68 22.23 -25.77
CA ASP A 9 2.01 21.91 -25.27
C ASP A 9 2.87 21.12 -26.28
N GLY A 10 2.31 20.87 -27.46
CA GLY A 10 2.92 20.13 -28.56
C GLY A 10 2.73 18.62 -28.47
N LYS A 11 1.96 18.11 -27.51
CA LYS A 11 1.71 16.68 -27.31
C LYS A 11 0.26 16.36 -27.65
N LEU A 12 0.01 15.16 -28.17
CA LEU A 12 -1.34 14.76 -28.55
C LEU A 12 -2.15 14.30 -27.33
N ASP A 13 -3.36 14.83 -27.21
CA ASP A 13 -4.37 14.48 -26.22
C ASP A 13 -5.46 13.60 -26.85
N LEU A 14 -6.23 12.92 -25.99
CA LEU A 14 -7.32 12.05 -26.42
C LEU A 14 -8.67 12.53 -25.91
N VAL A 15 -9.68 12.39 -26.79
CA VAL A 15 -11.08 12.65 -26.43
C VAL A 15 -11.95 11.46 -26.80
N THR A 16 -12.76 10.99 -25.86
CA THR A 16 -13.68 9.86 -26.06
C THR A 16 -15.10 10.16 -25.64
N ALA A 17 -16.05 9.73 -26.47
CA ALA A 17 -17.48 9.77 -26.18
C ALA A 17 -17.87 8.55 -25.32
N ASN A 18 -18.39 8.78 -24.11
CA ASN A 18 -18.80 7.71 -23.18
C ASN A 18 -20.27 7.33 -23.39
N ASN A 19 -20.58 6.48 -24.37
CA ASN A 19 -21.96 6.18 -24.80
C ASN A 19 -22.90 5.69 -23.68
N GLY A 20 -22.42 4.95 -22.69
CA GLY A 20 -23.24 4.52 -21.53
C GLY A 20 -23.44 5.60 -20.46
N GLY A 21 -22.85 6.79 -20.61
CA GLY A 21 -22.78 7.84 -19.59
C GLY A 21 -23.34 9.19 -20.05
N SER A 22 -22.82 10.27 -19.46
CA SER A 22 -23.21 11.67 -19.72
C SER A 22 -22.00 12.60 -19.85
N SER A 23 -20.87 12.06 -20.31
CA SER A 23 -19.61 12.79 -20.38
C SER A 23 -18.78 12.40 -21.59
N VAL A 24 -17.86 13.28 -21.96
CA VAL A 24 -16.66 12.92 -22.71
C VAL A 24 -15.49 12.80 -21.73
N SER A 25 -14.60 11.86 -21.99
CA SER A 25 -13.33 11.78 -21.25
C SER A 25 -12.25 12.48 -22.06
N VAL A 26 -11.53 13.41 -21.43
CA VAL A 26 -10.31 13.99 -22.01
C VAL A 26 -9.11 13.47 -21.23
N LEU A 27 -8.11 13.01 -21.95
CA LEU A 27 -6.86 12.50 -21.40
C LEU A 27 -5.74 13.36 -21.97
N LEU A 28 -5.08 14.13 -21.11
CA LEU A 28 -3.93 14.96 -21.50
C LEU A 28 -2.69 14.10 -21.70
N GLY A 29 -2.05 14.23 -22.85
CA GLY A 29 -0.82 13.54 -23.20
C GLY A 29 0.36 14.07 -22.39
N ASN A 30 1.10 13.18 -21.74
CA ASN A 30 2.37 13.54 -21.11
C ASN A 30 3.52 13.62 -22.13
N GLY A 31 3.29 13.20 -23.38
CA GLY A 31 4.27 13.23 -24.46
C GLY A 31 5.30 12.12 -24.35
N ASP A 32 5.06 11.14 -23.51
CA ASP A 32 5.78 9.86 -23.44
C ASP A 32 4.84 8.68 -23.77
N GLY A 33 3.66 9.01 -24.32
CA GLY A 33 2.61 8.05 -24.65
C GLY A 33 1.74 7.63 -23.47
N THR A 34 2.05 8.12 -22.27
CA THR A 34 1.14 8.07 -21.12
C THR A 34 0.25 9.31 -21.10
N PHE A 35 -0.84 9.20 -20.34
CA PHE A 35 -1.80 10.27 -20.17
C PHE A 35 -1.99 10.59 -18.70
N GLN A 36 -2.29 11.84 -18.40
CA GLN A 36 -2.81 12.24 -17.10
C GLN A 36 -4.14 11.52 -16.83
N PHE A 37 -4.56 11.50 -15.56
CA PHE A 37 -5.86 10.95 -15.20
C PHE A 37 -6.96 11.57 -16.07
N LYS A 38 -7.82 10.70 -16.61
CA LYS A 38 -8.95 11.14 -17.43
C LYS A 38 -9.76 12.17 -16.65
N HIS A 39 -10.03 13.29 -17.28
CA HIS A 39 -10.97 14.25 -16.78
C HIS A 39 -12.28 14.09 -17.54
N ASP A 40 -13.32 13.73 -16.81
CA ASP A 40 -14.66 13.59 -17.39
C ASP A 40 -15.33 14.95 -17.41
N TYR A 41 -15.55 15.48 -18.59
CA TYR A 41 -16.34 16.69 -18.77
C TYR A 41 -17.77 16.30 -19.05
N VAL A 42 -18.67 16.83 -18.24
CA VAL A 42 -20.10 16.61 -18.42
C VAL A 42 -20.49 17.14 -19.79
N THR A 43 -21.20 16.30 -20.54
CA THR A 43 -21.83 16.60 -21.82
C THR A 43 -23.32 16.32 -21.63
N GLY A 44 -24.00 15.68 -22.58
CA GLY A 44 -25.31 15.09 -22.35
C GLY A 44 -25.27 13.56 -22.29
N TYR A 45 -26.40 12.94 -21.95
CA TYR A 45 -26.55 11.48 -21.92
C TYR A 45 -26.39 10.84 -23.31
N GLY A 46 -25.64 9.74 -23.36
CA GLY A 46 -25.44 8.95 -24.57
C GLY A 46 -24.50 9.53 -25.62
N PRO A 47 -23.34 10.14 -25.28
CA PRO A 47 -22.44 10.67 -26.30
C PRO A 47 -21.99 9.53 -27.24
N HIS A 48 -22.34 9.65 -28.53
CA HIS A 48 -22.19 8.59 -29.53
C HIS A 48 -21.10 8.90 -30.58
N SER A 49 -20.91 10.18 -30.88
CA SER A 49 -19.88 10.67 -31.82
C SER A 49 -19.16 11.87 -31.21
N VAL A 50 -17.87 12.02 -31.51
CA VAL A 50 -17.02 13.14 -31.07
C VAL A 50 -16.22 13.68 -32.24
N ALA A 51 -16.15 15.00 -32.33
CA ALA A 51 -15.30 15.75 -33.25
C ALA A 51 -14.43 16.74 -32.47
N ILE A 52 -13.26 17.04 -33.01
CA ILE A 52 -12.35 18.07 -32.48
C ILE A 52 -12.12 19.11 -33.57
N ALA A 53 -12.36 20.38 -33.25
CA ALA A 53 -12.14 21.50 -34.16
C ALA A 53 -12.09 22.82 -33.38
N ASP A 54 -11.36 23.82 -33.88
CA ASP A 54 -11.36 25.19 -33.34
C ASP A 54 -12.61 25.96 -33.86
N VAL A 55 -13.68 25.99 -33.07
CA VAL A 55 -14.97 26.59 -33.48
C VAL A 55 -15.10 28.06 -33.07
N ASN A 56 -14.20 28.57 -32.24
CA ASN A 56 -14.14 29.98 -31.84
C ASN A 56 -13.00 30.77 -32.54
N GLY A 57 -12.18 30.10 -33.35
CA GLY A 57 -11.09 30.70 -34.12
C GLY A 57 -9.95 31.24 -33.25
N ASP A 58 -9.80 30.77 -32.01
CA ASP A 58 -8.77 31.24 -31.09
C ASP A 58 -7.44 30.48 -31.21
N GLY A 59 -7.39 29.48 -32.10
CA GLY A 59 -6.24 28.63 -32.39
C GLY A 59 -6.15 27.39 -31.49
N LYS A 60 -7.14 27.15 -30.62
CA LYS A 60 -7.18 25.98 -29.73
C LYS A 60 -8.28 25.02 -30.18
N PRO A 61 -8.02 23.70 -30.22
CA PRO A 61 -9.07 22.76 -30.60
C PRO A 61 -10.12 22.63 -29.50
N ASP A 62 -11.39 22.73 -29.89
CA ASP A 62 -12.57 22.53 -29.04
C ASP A 62 -13.14 21.11 -29.18
N VAL A 63 -13.95 20.68 -28.23
CA VAL A 63 -14.59 19.35 -28.23
C VAL A 63 -16.08 19.45 -28.52
N ILE A 64 -16.54 18.69 -29.51
CA ILE A 64 -17.95 18.63 -29.93
C ILE A 64 -18.45 17.19 -29.83
N THR A 65 -19.61 16.96 -29.22
CA THR A 65 -20.19 15.61 -29.13
C THR A 65 -21.70 15.57 -29.36
N ALA A 66 -22.15 14.57 -30.11
CA ALA A 66 -23.57 14.23 -30.28
C ALA A 66 -24.05 13.33 -29.13
N ASN A 67 -24.99 13.82 -28.31
CA ASN A 67 -25.54 13.09 -27.17
C ASN A 67 -26.86 12.41 -27.53
N PHE A 68 -26.79 11.13 -27.85
CA PHE A 68 -27.89 10.31 -28.36
C PHE A 68 -29.16 10.44 -27.49
N ILE A 69 -29.05 10.25 -26.17
CA ILE A 69 -30.24 10.21 -25.31
C ILE A 69 -30.78 11.62 -25.00
N GLU A 70 -29.90 12.61 -24.86
CA GLU A 70 -30.28 13.97 -24.42
C GLU A 70 -30.76 14.89 -25.55
N LYS A 71 -30.85 14.38 -26.79
CA LYS A 71 -31.36 15.12 -27.96
C LYS A 71 -30.62 16.45 -28.21
N GLY A 72 -29.31 16.43 -28.00
CA GLY A 72 -28.49 17.65 -27.99
C GLY A 72 -27.08 17.38 -28.48
N VAL A 73 -26.42 18.43 -28.95
CA VAL A 73 -24.96 18.47 -29.13
C VAL A 73 -24.37 19.28 -27.99
N SER A 74 -23.28 18.80 -27.39
CA SER A 74 -22.50 19.60 -26.44
C SER A 74 -21.24 20.12 -27.11
N VAL A 75 -20.93 21.39 -26.87
CA VAL A 75 -19.67 22.03 -27.26
C VAL A 75 -18.92 22.45 -25.99
N LEU A 76 -17.65 22.09 -25.92
CA LEU A 76 -16.76 22.45 -24.83
C LEU A 76 -15.64 23.29 -25.43
N LEU A 77 -15.70 24.61 -25.16
CA LEU A 77 -14.72 25.57 -25.66
C LEU A 77 -13.47 25.54 -24.82
N ASN A 78 -12.35 25.34 -25.48
CA ASN A 78 -11.06 25.18 -24.86
C ASN A 78 -10.47 26.56 -24.52
N THR A 79 -10.27 26.83 -23.25
CA THR A 79 -9.76 28.13 -22.80
C THR A 79 -8.30 28.10 -22.39
N TYR A 80 -7.62 26.96 -22.57
CA TYR A 80 -6.31 26.72 -21.99
C TYR A 80 -5.31 27.87 -22.20
N ASP A 81 -4.77 28.40 -21.10
CA ASP A 81 -3.81 29.52 -21.08
C ASP A 81 -2.57 29.23 -20.20
N ALA A 82 -2.17 27.95 -20.13
CA ALA A 82 -1.03 27.42 -19.36
C ALA A 82 -1.26 27.15 -17.85
N VAL A 83 -2.51 26.89 -17.41
CA VAL A 83 -2.87 26.53 -16.02
C VAL A 83 -3.02 25.01 -15.85
N THR A 84 -2.84 24.50 -14.62
CA THR A 84 -2.67 23.07 -14.25
C THR A 84 -3.85 22.11 -14.51
N SER A 85 -4.94 22.56 -15.11
CA SER A 85 -6.06 21.72 -15.57
C SER A 85 -6.61 22.32 -16.84
N LEU A 86 -6.82 21.52 -17.90
CA LEU A 86 -7.51 21.99 -19.11
C LEU A 86 -8.84 22.64 -18.74
N PRO A 87 -8.97 23.97 -18.83
CA PRO A 87 -10.23 24.61 -18.55
C PRO A 87 -11.03 24.62 -19.85
N PHE A 88 -12.12 23.86 -19.88
CA PHE A 88 -13.20 24.16 -20.83
C PHE A 88 -14.12 25.20 -20.19
N GLU A 89 -14.65 26.13 -20.99
CA GLU A 89 -15.84 26.90 -20.57
C GLU A 89 -16.97 25.93 -20.18
N PRO A 90 -17.93 26.36 -19.36
CA PRO A 90 -19.14 25.58 -19.12
C PRO A 90 -19.73 25.08 -20.45
N LYS A 91 -20.02 23.77 -20.50
CA LYS A 91 -20.55 23.11 -21.70
C LYS A 91 -21.71 23.92 -22.29
N GLN A 92 -21.67 24.15 -23.58
CA GLN A 92 -22.80 24.70 -24.31
C GLN A 92 -23.61 23.55 -24.89
N ASP A 93 -24.78 23.30 -24.31
CA ASP A 93 -25.74 22.36 -24.88
C ASP A 93 -26.62 23.07 -25.90
N ILE A 94 -26.73 22.49 -27.08
CA ILE A 94 -27.56 23.03 -28.15
C ILE A 94 -28.53 21.94 -28.56
N GLY A 95 -29.82 22.24 -28.43
CA GLY A 95 -30.89 21.32 -28.78
C GLY A 95 -30.87 21.00 -30.27
N VAL A 96 -30.85 19.70 -30.58
CA VAL A 96 -31.02 19.18 -31.94
C VAL A 96 -32.21 18.22 -31.95
N GLY A 97 -32.39 17.46 -33.03
CA GLY A 97 -33.41 16.40 -33.06
C GLY A 97 -33.08 15.25 -32.11
N ALA A 98 -34.03 14.33 -31.97
CA ALA A 98 -33.91 13.15 -31.14
C ALA A 98 -32.88 12.14 -31.66
N ASP A 99 -32.12 11.57 -30.73
CA ASP A 99 -31.16 10.52 -30.97
C ASP A 99 -30.08 10.91 -31.99
N PRO A 100 -29.32 12.01 -31.72
CA PRO A 100 -28.23 12.41 -32.59
C PRO A 100 -27.15 11.33 -32.64
N TYR A 101 -26.84 10.85 -33.85
CA TYR A 101 -26.03 9.65 -34.08
C TYR A 101 -24.61 9.97 -34.54
N PHE A 102 -24.45 11.00 -35.38
CA PHE A 102 -23.16 11.39 -35.95
C PHE A 102 -23.03 12.92 -35.94
N VAL A 103 -21.83 13.43 -35.69
CA VAL A 103 -21.51 14.88 -35.80
C VAL A 103 -20.33 15.09 -36.73
N ALA A 104 -20.40 16.14 -37.55
CA ALA A 104 -19.33 16.60 -38.43
C ALA A 104 -19.21 18.13 -38.37
N THR A 105 -18.03 18.64 -38.70
CA THR A 105 -17.70 20.09 -38.69
C THR A 105 -17.28 20.55 -40.08
N ALA A 106 -17.81 21.67 -40.56
CA ALA A 106 -17.41 22.32 -41.82
C ALA A 106 -17.89 23.78 -41.87
N ASP A 107 -17.24 24.65 -42.67
CA ASP A 107 -17.74 26.00 -42.97
C ASP A 107 -18.78 25.96 -44.09
N LEU A 108 -20.08 25.93 -43.75
CA LEU A 108 -21.19 25.73 -44.68
C LEU A 108 -21.67 27.04 -45.32
N ASN A 109 -21.26 28.19 -44.79
CA ASN A 109 -21.66 29.51 -45.26
C ASN A 109 -20.51 30.32 -45.88
N GLY A 110 -19.29 29.79 -45.86
CA GLY A 110 -18.10 30.40 -46.45
C GLY A 110 -17.60 31.63 -45.71
N ASP A 111 -17.96 31.82 -44.44
CA ASP A 111 -17.55 32.97 -43.63
C ASP A 111 -16.24 32.76 -42.85
N GLY A 112 -15.64 31.58 -42.99
CA GLY A 112 -14.39 31.18 -42.34
C GLY A 112 -14.58 30.63 -40.94
N LYS A 113 -15.82 30.41 -40.49
CA LYS A 113 -16.14 29.83 -39.17
C LYS A 113 -16.72 28.44 -39.35
N LEU A 114 -16.41 27.56 -38.41
CA LEU A 114 -16.90 26.18 -38.47
C LEU A 114 -18.34 26.06 -37.97
N ASP A 115 -19.15 25.37 -38.76
CA ASP A 115 -20.52 25.00 -38.45
C ASP A 115 -20.60 23.51 -38.07
N LEU A 116 -21.71 23.11 -37.43
CA LEU A 116 -21.96 21.71 -37.06
C LEU A 116 -23.09 21.10 -37.87
N VAL A 117 -22.91 19.86 -38.28
CA VAL A 117 -23.94 19.02 -38.91
C VAL A 117 -24.15 17.77 -38.07
N THR A 118 -25.40 17.47 -37.72
CA THR A 118 -25.76 16.29 -36.92
C THR A 118 -26.93 15.52 -37.51
N THR A 119 -26.83 14.19 -37.61
CA THR A 119 -27.96 13.31 -37.98
C THR A 119 -28.76 12.92 -36.76
N ASN A 120 -30.09 13.04 -36.82
CA ASN A 120 -31.00 12.71 -35.72
C ASN A 120 -31.81 11.46 -36.08
N LEU A 121 -31.39 10.30 -35.54
CA LEU A 121 -31.83 8.99 -36.02
C LEU A 121 -33.34 8.79 -35.91
N ASN A 122 -33.95 9.12 -34.77
CA ASN A 122 -35.37 8.84 -34.53
C ASN A 122 -36.30 10.02 -34.90
N ASP A 123 -35.77 11.23 -35.00
CA ASP A 123 -36.52 12.39 -35.48
C ASP A 123 -36.52 12.53 -37.00
N ASN A 124 -35.74 11.71 -37.73
CA ASN A 124 -35.67 11.70 -39.19
C ASN A 124 -35.28 13.08 -39.76
N THR A 125 -34.27 13.70 -39.15
CA THR A 125 -33.81 15.04 -39.51
C THR A 125 -32.28 15.12 -39.49
N VAL A 126 -31.77 16.15 -40.16
CA VAL A 126 -30.41 16.67 -39.94
C VAL A 126 -30.53 18.05 -39.30
N SER A 127 -29.76 18.29 -38.25
CA SER A 127 -29.65 19.60 -37.61
C SER A 127 -28.35 20.28 -38.05
N ILE A 128 -28.46 21.57 -38.38
CA ILE A 128 -27.36 22.42 -38.81
C ILE A 128 -27.27 23.59 -37.85
N LEU A 129 -26.07 23.81 -37.31
CA LEU A 129 -25.81 24.86 -36.33
C LEU A 129 -24.73 25.76 -36.90
N LEU A 130 -25.10 26.99 -37.27
CA LEU A 130 -24.14 27.94 -37.84
C LEU A 130 -23.29 28.57 -36.73
N GLY A 131 -21.98 28.52 -36.89
CA GLY A 131 -21.01 29.06 -35.96
C GLY A 131 -20.98 30.58 -36.01
N ASN A 132 -21.03 31.23 -34.85
CA ASN A 132 -20.77 32.67 -34.75
C ASN A 132 -19.27 32.99 -34.74
N GLY A 133 -18.40 31.96 -34.64
CA GLY A 133 -16.94 32.10 -34.63
C GLY A 133 -16.41 32.64 -33.31
N ASP A 134 -17.23 32.59 -32.27
CA ASP A 134 -16.86 32.84 -30.88
C ASP A 134 -17.17 31.61 -30.00
N GLY A 135 -17.36 30.45 -30.66
CA GLY A 135 -17.73 29.19 -30.03
C GLY A 135 -19.22 29.05 -29.72
N THR A 136 -20.02 30.11 -29.92
CA THR A 136 -21.47 30.01 -29.88
C THR A 136 -22.05 29.71 -31.25
N PHE A 137 -23.26 29.15 -31.26
CA PHE A 137 -23.98 28.80 -32.48
C PHE A 137 -25.33 29.49 -32.53
N GLN A 138 -25.81 29.74 -33.74
CA GLN A 138 -27.18 30.17 -33.98
C GLN A 138 -28.16 29.03 -33.63
N ASP A 139 -29.45 29.37 -33.50
CA ASP A 139 -30.51 28.38 -33.30
C ASP A 139 -30.42 27.27 -34.36
N SER A 140 -30.60 26.03 -33.92
CA SER A 140 -30.47 24.87 -34.81
C SER A 140 -31.49 24.94 -35.94
N GLN A 141 -30.98 24.89 -37.17
CA GLN A 141 -31.80 24.76 -38.36
C GLN A 141 -32.05 23.27 -38.58
N VAL A 142 -33.30 22.86 -38.42
CA VAL A 142 -33.70 21.46 -38.56
C VAL A 142 -34.27 21.24 -39.96
N PHE A 143 -33.64 20.33 -40.69
CA PHE A 143 -34.07 19.92 -42.02
C PHE A 143 -34.55 18.49 -41.97
N ASN A 144 -35.74 18.25 -42.51
CA ASN A 144 -36.25 16.89 -42.63
C ASN A 144 -35.34 16.09 -43.55
N THR A 145 -35.06 14.85 -43.15
CA THR A 145 -34.57 13.81 -44.04
C THR A 145 -35.70 12.81 -44.25
N GLU A 146 -35.34 11.60 -44.64
CA GLU A 146 -36.21 10.43 -44.54
C GLU A 146 -35.84 9.60 -43.29
N ASN A 147 -36.48 8.44 -43.13
CA ASN A 147 -36.41 7.67 -41.88
C ASN A 147 -34.99 7.16 -41.55
N SER A 148 -34.59 7.35 -40.30
CA SER A 148 -33.36 6.83 -39.70
C SER A 148 -32.06 7.23 -40.43
N PRO A 149 -31.69 8.52 -40.43
CA PRO A 149 -30.41 8.98 -40.97
C PRO A 149 -29.23 8.47 -40.11
N THR A 150 -28.28 7.74 -40.71
CA THR A 150 -27.16 7.09 -39.97
C THR A 150 -25.78 7.62 -40.30
N SER A 151 -25.59 8.28 -41.45
CA SER A 151 -24.29 8.74 -41.94
C SER A 151 -24.45 10.05 -42.72
N VAL A 152 -23.45 10.93 -42.62
CA VAL A 152 -23.39 12.20 -43.35
C VAL A 152 -22.06 12.31 -44.12
N ALA A 153 -22.15 12.83 -45.33
CA ALA A 153 -21.02 13.32 -46.12
C ALA A 153 -21.27 14.78 -46.52
N ILE A 154 -20.21 15.59 -46.52
CA ILE A 154 -20.25 17.03 -46.82
C ILE A 154 -19.37 17.29 -48.05
N ALA A 155 -19.96 17.83 -49.11
CA ALA A 155 -19.26 18.19 -50.35
C ALA A 155 -20.11 19.11 -51.23
N ASP A 156 -19.51 19.85 -52.17
CA ASP A 156 -20.23 20.63 -53.19
C ASP A 156 -20.71 19.70 -54.33
N VAL A 157 -21.90 19.10 -54.18
CA VAL A 157 -22.43 18.13 -55.17
C VAL A 157 -23.09 18.80 -56.37
N ASN A 158 -23.26 20.11 -56.32
CA ASN A 158 -23.89 20.88 -57.39
C ASN A 158 -22.87 21.75 -58.17
N GLY A 159 -21.64 21.88 -57.69
CA GLY A 159 -20.55 22.58 -58.37
C GLY A 159 -20.65 24.11 -58.32
N ASP A 160 -21.43 24.68 -57.39
CA ASP A 160 -21.59 26.13 -57.25
C ASP A 160 -20.61 26.77 -56.24
N GLY A 161 -19.68 25.98 -55.72
CA GLY A 161 -18.63 26.38 -54.78
C GLY A 161 -19.08 26.39 -53.33
N LYS A 162 -20.25 25.84 -53.00
CA LYS A 162 -20.82 25.82 -51.65
C LYS A 162 -21.01 24.39 -51.17
N LEU A 163 -20.79 24.16 -49.89
CA LEU A 163 -20.93 22.82 -49.33
C LEU A 163 -22.41 22.40 -49.23
N ASP A 164 -22.69 21.20 -49.70
CA ASP A 164 -23.96 20.51 -49.57
C ASP A 164 -23.84 19.37 -48.56
N ILE A 165 -24.97 18.85 -48.10
CA ILE A 165 -25.04 17.73 -47.15
C ILE A 165 -25.76 16.54 -47.78
N VAL A 166 -25.16 15.36 -47.68
CA VAL A 166 -25.76 14.08 -48.11
C VAL A 166 -25.89 13.16 -46.90
N SER A 167 -27.11 12.69 -46.62
CA SER A 167 -27.42 11.78 -45.52
C SER A 167 -27.98 10.44 -46.01
N ALA A 168 -27.48 9.33 -45.49
CA ALA A 168 -28.02 7.99 -45.76
C ALA A 168 -29.18 7.66 -44.81
N ASN A 169 -30.37 7.38 -45.35
CA ASN A 169 -31.59 7.14 -44.58
C ASN A 169 -31.90 5.65 -44.54
N ASN A 170 -31.40 4.98 -43.50
CA ASN A 170 -31.45 3.52 -43.36
C ASN A 170 -32.89 2.98 -43.38
N GLY A 171 -33.84 3.68 -42.74
CA GLY A 171 -35.23 3.24 -42.62
C GLY A 171 -36.10 3.47 -43.86
N SER A 172 -35.70 4.39 -44.75
CA SER A 172 -36.49 4.77 -45.93
C SER A 172 -35.89 4.33 -47.26
N ASN A 173 -34.72 3.69 -47.27
CA ASN A 173 -34.07 3.21 -48.50
C ASN A 173 -33.76 4.36 -49.48
N SER A 174 -33.22 5.46 -48.96
CA SER A 174 -32.91 6.65 -49.73
C SER A 174 -31.67 7.37 -49.19
N VAL A 175 -31.16 8.31 -49.98
CA VAL A 175 -30.28 9.39 -49.51
C VAL A 175 -31.03 10.72 -49.59
N SER A 176 -30.84 11.58 -48.60
CA SER A 176 -31.33 12.96 -48.61
C SER A 176 -30.18 13.89 -48.96
N VAL A 177 -30.40 14.78 -49.92
CA VAL A 177 -29.44 15.81 -50.34
C VAL A 177 -30.02 17.18 -50.00
N LEU A 178 -29.26 17.95 -49.22
CA LEU A 178 -29.59 19.30 -48.83
C LEU A 178 -28.59 20.23 -49.53
N LEU A 179 -29.07 20.99 -50.51
CA LEU A 179 -28.21 21.92 -51.25
C LEU A 179 -28.00 23.20 -50.46
N GLY A 180 -26.74 23.59 -50.26
CA GLY A 180 -26.33 24.77 -49.54
C GLY A 180 -26.56 26.03 -50.39
N ASN A 181 -27.20 27.03 -49.81
CA ASN A 181 -27.31 28.35 -50.46
C ASN A 181 -26.03 29.19 -50.29
N GLY A 182 -25.07 28.72 -49.48
CA GLY A 182 -23.78 29.39 -49.22
C GLY A 182 -23.90 30.56 -48.25
N ASN A 183 -24.99 30.60 -47.50
CA ASN A 183 -25.23 31.53 -46.41
C ASN A 183 -25.69 30.77 -45.16
N GLY A 184 -25.40 29.47 -45.10
CA GLY A 184 -25.78 28.57 -44.02
C GLY A 184 -27.24 28.12 -44.03
N THR A 185 -28.06 28.58 -44.99
CA THR A 185 -29.38 28.01 -45.24
C THR A 185 -29.32 26.95 -46.33
N PHE A 186 -30.25 25.99 -46.28
CA PHE A 186 -30.33 24.90 -47.23
C PHE A 186 -31.67 24.92 -47.96
N GLN A 187 -31.66 24.43 -49.18
CA GLN A 187 -32.89 24.15 -49.92
C GLN A 187 -33.63 22.97 -49.26
N ASN A 188 -34.91 22.81 -49.60
CA ASN A 188 -35.66 21.63 -49.16
C ASN A 188 -34.93 20.36 -49.58
N ASN A 189 -34.92 19.35 -48.70
CA ASN A 189 -34.28 18.08 -48.95
C ASN A 189 -34.81 17.46 -50.24
N GLN A 190 -33.88 17.01 -51.08
CA GLN A 190 -34.18 16.17 -52.23
C GLN A 190 -33.86 14.74 -51.85
N ASN A 191 -34.87 13.87 -51.92
CA ASN A 191 -34.71 12.46 -51.57
C ASN A 191 -34.53 11.66 -52.84
N PHE A 192 -33.40 10.94 -52.91
CA PHE A 192 -33.11 10.06 -54.02
C PHE A 192 -33.18 8.62 -53.52
N PRO A 193 -33.96 7.75 -54.16
CA PRO A 193 -34.02 6.35 -53.78
C PRO A 193 -32.63 5.70 -53.84
N THR A 194 -32.40 4.72 -52.97
CA THR A 194 -31.25 3.80 -53.01
C THR A 194 -31.76 2.35 -53.04
N GLY A 195 -30.88 1.38 -52.83
CA GLY A 195 -31.24 0.04 -52.40
C GLY A 195 -31.75 0.05 -50.95
N THR A 196 -32.09 -1.12 -50.43
CA THR A 196 -32.69 -1.22 -49.10
C THR A 196 -31.66 -1.14 -47.98
N SER A 197 -32.01 -0.42 -46.92
CA SER A 197 -31.17 -0.16 -45.73
C SER A 197 -29.77 0.36 -46.06
N PRO A 198 -29.64 1.55 -46.66
CA PRO A 198 -28.34 2.19 -46.86
C PRO A 198 -27.66 2.42 -45.51
N TYR A 199 -26.39 2.03 -45.39
CA TYR A 199 -25.64 2.11 -44.12
C TYR A 199 -24.45 3.09 -44.20
N SER A 200 -23.78 3.14 -45.35
CA SER A 200 -22.63 3.99 -45.61
C SER A 200 -22.82 4.75 -46.92
N VAL A 201 -22.41 6.02 -46.95
CA VAL A 201 -22.44 6.89 -48.12
C VAL A 201 -21.06 7.50 -48.38
N ALA A 202 -20.67 7.56 -49.65
CA ALA A 202 -19.45 8.19 -50.12
C ALA A 202 -19.76 9.11 -51.31
N ILE A 203 -18.94 10.14 -51.50
CA ILE A 203 -19.06 11.13 -52.58
C ILE A 203 -17.78 11.12 -53.40
N ALA A 204 -17.89 10.92 -54.72
CA ALA A 204 -16.77 10.96 -55.65
C ALA A 204 -17.27 11.14 -57.10
N ASP A 205 -16.46 11.70 -57.99
CA ASP A 205 -16.75 11.70 -59.44
C ASP A 205 -16.38 10.34 -60.05
N VAL A 206 -17.33 9.40 -60.07
CA VAL A 206 -17.09 8.03 -60.54
C VAL A 206 -17.22 7.88 -62.05
N ASN A 207 -17.56 8.97 -62.74
CA ASN A 207 -17.78 8.99 -64.18
C ASN A 207 -16.80 9.89 -64.93
N GLY A 208 -15.97 10.66 -64.22
CA GLY A 208 -14.91 11.49 -64.77
C GLY A 208 -15.41 12.75 -65.50
N ASP A 209 -16.65 13.19 -65.26
CA ASP A 209 -17.21 14.39 -65.88
C ASP A 209 -17.03 15.67 -65.08
N GLY A 210 -16.29 15.60 -63.97
CA GLY A 210 -15.99 16.70 -63.06
C GLY A 210 -17.12 17.02 -62.10
N LYS A 211 -18.15 16.18 -62.01
CA LYS A 211 -19.29 16.37 -61.11
C LYS A 211 -19.30 15.25 -60.07
N LEU A 212 -19.56 15.62 -58.82
CA LEU A 212 -19.60 14.63 -57.75
C LEU A 212 -20.85 13.75 -57.85
N ASP A 213 -20.65 12.45 -57.71
CA ASP A 213 -21.68 11.42 -57.68
C ASP A 213 -21.86 10.92 -56.24
N ILE A 214 -23.03 10.34 -55.93
CA ILE A 214 -23.29 9.69 -54.65
C ILE A 214 -23.21 8.18 -54.82
N VAL A 215 -22.48 7.51 -53.93
CA VAL A 215 -22.42 6.06 -53.85
C VAL A 215 -22.84 5.59 -52.47
N SER A 216 -23.82 4.69 -52.40
CA SER A 216 -24.39 4.18 -51.14
C SER A 216 -24.29 2.66 -51.08
N ALA A 217 -23.77 2.14 -49.97
CA ALA A 217 -23.77 0.71 -49.66
C ALA A 217 -25.09 0.31 -48.99
N ASN A 218 -25.85 -0.59 -49.64
CA ASN A 218 -27.20 -0.96 -49.22
C ASN A 218 -27.20 -2.35 -48.60
N ASN A 219 -27.16 -2.37 -47.27
CA ASN A 219 -27.06 -3.56 -46.45
C ASN A 219 -28.20 -4.57 -46.73
N GLY A 220 -29.44 -4.07 -46.87
CA GLY A 220 -30.62 -4.92 -47.00
C GLY A 220 -30.85 -5.51 -48.40
N SER A 221 -30.33 -4.87 -49.46
CA SER A 221 -30.56 -5.30 -50.85
C SER A 221 -29.35 -5.96 -51.49
N ASN A 222 -28.21 -6.02 -50.80
CA ASN A 222 -26.95 -6.57 -51.32
C ASN A 222 -26.52 -5.84 -52.62
N THR A 223 -26.60 -4.51 -52.61
CA THR A 223 -26.23 -3.66 -53.73
C THR A 223 -25.45 -2.43 -53.27
N VAL A 224 -24.72 -1.82 -54.20
CA VAL A 224 -24.35 -0.40 -54.14
C VAL A 224 -25.26 0.37 -55.09
N SER A 225 -25.80 1.50 -54.62
CA SER A 225 -26.52 2.44 -55.48
C SER A 225 -25.59 3.56 -55.89
N VAL A 226 -25.48 3.79 -57.20
CA VAL A 226 -24.73 4.91 -57.78
C VAL A 226 -25.72 5.88 -58.37
N LEU A 227 -25.62 7.13 -57.92
CA LEU A 227 -26.46 8.24 -58.35
C LEU A 227 -25.53 9.26 -59.00
N LEU A 228 -25.56 9.31 -60.34
CA LEU A 228 -24.67 10.21 -61.08
C LEU A 228 -25.18 11.65 -61.00
N GLY A 229 -24.30 12.55 -60.60
CA GLY A 229 -24.56 13.97 -60.46
C GLY A 229 -24.80 14.62 -61.82
N ASN A 230 -25.84 15.44 -61.92
CA ASN A 230 -26.01 16.32 -63.07
C ASN A 230 -25.20 17.61 -62.94
N GLY A 231 -24.54 17.84 -61.79
CA GLY A 231 -23.77 19.05 -61.49
C GLY A 231 -24.67 20.26 -61.24
N ASN A 232 -25.84 20.02 -60.67
CA ASN A 232 -26.80 21.03 -60.26
C ASN A 232 -27.59 20.57 -59.03
N GLY A 233 -27.04 19.60 -58.29
CA GLY A 233 -27.65 19.01 -57.11
C GLY A 233 -28.76 18.00 -57.37
N THR A 234 -29.12 17.76 -58.64
CA THR A 234 -29.96 16.64 -59.04
C THR A 234 -29.13 15.46 -59.50
N PHE A 235 -29.66 14.25 -59.35
CA PHE A 235 -28.99 13.03 -59.74
C PHE A 235 -29.82 12.28 -60.78
N LYS A 236 -29.14 11.55 -61.65
CA LYS A 236 -29.80 10.56 -62.51
C LYS A 236 -30.45 9.48 -61.65
N THR A 237 -31.42 8.77 -62.23
CA THR A 237 -32.00 7.59 -61.58
C THR A 237 -30.88 6.67 -61.10
N LYS A 238 -30.95 6.24 -59.83
CA LYS A 238 -29.99 5.32 -59.26
C LYS A 238 -29.78 4.12 -60.19
N THR A 239 -28.54 3.73 -60.37
CA THR A 239 -28.23 2.42 -60.91
C THR A 239 -27.72 1.57 -59.76
N ASP A 240 -28.38 0.44 -59.52
CA ASP A 240 -27.92 -0.51 -58.53
C ASP A 240 -26.98 -1.50 -59.19
N PHE A 241 -25.84 -1.72 -58.54
CA PHE A 241 -24.93 -2.78 -58.89
C PHE A 241 -24.91 -3.78 -57.74
N GLY A 242 -25.07 -5.07 -58.07
CA GLY A 242 -25.04 -6.11 -57.04
C GLY A 242 -23.69 -6.14 -56.34
N THR A 243 -23.69 -6.46 -55.05
CA THR A 243 -22.51 -6.77 -54.23
C THR A 243 -22.67 -8.15 -53.61
N GLY A 244 -21.74 -8.58 -52.77
CA GLY A 244 -21.99 -9.68 -51.84
C GLY A 244 -23.05 -9.29 -50.80
N ASP A 245 -23.30 -10.21 -49.89
CA ASP A 245 -24.39 -10.08 -48.93
C ASP A 245 -24.05 -9.09 -47.82
N VAL A 246 -24.99 -8.19 -47.48
CA VAL A 246 -24.88 -7.25 -46.35
C VAL A 246 -23.65 -6.33 -46.49
N PRO A 247 -23.53 -5.51 -47.56
CA PRO A 247 -22.41 -4.59 -47.72
C PRO A 247 -22.42 -3.53 -46.60
N ASN A 248 -21.40 -3.53 -45.76
CA ASN A 248 -21.33 -2.71 -44.54
C ASN A 248 -20.40 -1.49 -44.68
N SER A 249 -19.34 -1.63 -45.49
CA SER A 249 -18.35 -0.59 -45.76
C SER A 249 -18.12 -0.47 -47.25
N ILE A 250 -17.88 0.75 -47.73
CA ILE A 250 -17.50 1.04 -49.12
C ILE A 250 -16.22 1.87 -49.17
N ALA A 251 -15.33 1.52 -50.08
CA ALA A 251 -14.16 2.29 -50.45
C ALA A 251 -14.16 2.55 -51.96
N ILE A 252 -13.66 3.72 -52.37
CA ILE A 252 -13.60 4.17 -53.77
C ILE A 252 -12.14 4.44 -54.11
N ALA A 253 -11.61 3.71 -55.09
CA ALA A 253 -10.23 3.87 -55.56
C ALA A 253 -10.06 3.26 -56.97
N ASP A 254 -9.06 3.70 -57.72
CA ASP A 254 -8.67 3.07 -58.99
C ASP A 254 -7.80 1.83 -58.71
N VAL A 255 -8.42 0.65 -58.59
CA VAL A 255 -7.72 -0.59 -58.23
C VAL A 255 -7.17 -1.34 -59.44
N ASN A 256 -7.43 -0.84 -60.65
CA ASN A 256 -6.91 -1.42 -61.90
C ASN A 256 -5.88 -0.51 -62.61
N GLY A 257 -5.63 0.71 -62.09
CA GLY A 257 -4.66 1.66 -62.62
C GLY A 257 -5.03 2.27 -63.96
N ASP A 258 -6.31 2.25 -64.36
CA ASP A 258 -6.76 2.78 -65.65
C ASP A 258 -7.22 4.25 -65.60
N GLY A 259 -7.11 4.88 -64.44
CA GLY A 259 -7.47 6.26 -64.16
C GLY A 259 -8.95 6.47 -63.83
N LYS A 260 -9.73 5.40 -63.64
CA LYS A 260 -11.15 5.46 -63.31
C LYS A 260 -11.40 4.88 -61.93
N LEU A 261 -12.32 5.50 -61.19
CA LEU A 261 -12.65 5.04 -59.86
C LEU A 261 -13.48 3.75 -59.90
N ASP A 262 -13.05 2.77 -59.11
CA ASP A 262 -13.73 1.51 -58.86
C ASP A 262 -14.41 1.52 -57.49
N LEU A 263 -15.34 0.60 -57.27
CA LEU A 263 -16.01 0.42 -55.97
C LEU A 263 -15.60 -0.89 -55.33
N VAL A 264 -15.26 -0.83 -54.03
CA VAL A 264 -14.91 -1.99 -53.22
C VAL A 264 -15.82 -2.03 -52.00
N THR A 265 -16.46 -3.19 -51.74
CA THR A 265 -17.36 -3.36 -50.59
C THR A 265 -17.00 -4.55 -49.71
N ALA A 266 -17.03 -4.32 -48.39
CA ALA A 266 -16.97 -5.38 -47.38
C ALA A 266 -18.38 -5.95 -47.14
N ASN A 267 -18.56 -7.25 -47.40
CA ASN A 267 -19.84 -7.93 -47.31
C ASN A 267 -19.94 -8.75 -46.00
N ALA A 268 -20.69 -8.25 -45.03
CA ALA A 268 -20.78 -8.83 -43.68
C ALA A 268 -21.69 -10.08 -43.59
N GLY A 269 -22.36 -10.44 -44.68
CA GLY A 269 -23.33 -11.54 -44.70
C GLY A 269 -22.68 -12.91 -44.66
N SER A 270 -23.26 -13.83 -43.89
CA SER A 270 -22.73 -15.17 -43.61
C SER A 270 -22.70 -16.14 -44.80
N SER A 271 -23.39 -15.82 -45.90
CA SER A 271 -23.48 -16.66 -47.10
C SER A 271 -22.42 -16.33 -48.16
N GLY A 272 -21.74 -15.19 -48.02
CA GLY A 272 -20.92 -14.62 -49.09
C GLY A 272 -19.41 -14.55 -48.82
N ASN A 273 -18.98 -14.42 -47.56
CA ASN A 273 -17.58 -14.31 -47.11
C ASN A 273 -16.65 -13.69 -48.18
N SER A 274 -16.93 -12.45 -48.57
CA SER A 274 -16.30 -11.86 -49.75
C SER A 274 -16.14 -10.36 -49.69
N VAL A 275 -15.22 -9.87 -50.52
CA VAL A 275 -15.17 -8.49 -50.96
C VAL A 275 -15.69 -8.43 -52.39
N SER A 276 -16.55 -7.46 -52.70
CA SER A 276 -16.96 -7.22 -54.08
C SER A 276 -16.19 -6.05 -54.66
N VAL A 277 -15.60 -6.27 -55.83
CA VAL A 277 -14.94 -5.24 -56.64
C VAL A 277 -15.77 -5.02 -57.88
N LEU A 278 -16.10 -3.77 -58.14
CA LEU A 278 -16.86 -3.32 -59.29
C LEU A 278 -15.99 -2.34 -60.06
N LEU A 279 -15.44 -2.77 -61.19
CA LEU A 279 -14.55 -1.93 -61.99
C LEU A 279 -15.34 -0.86 -62.73
N GLY A 280 -14.91 0.39 -62.59
CA GLY A 280 -15.49 1.56 -63.22
C GLY A 280 -15.23 1.56 -64.72
N ASN A 281 -16.27 1.78 -65.52
CA ASN A 281 -16.08 2.04 -66.95
C ASN A 281 -15.71 3.50 -67.24
N GLY A 282 -15.69 4.37 -66.22
CA GLY A 282 -15.38 5.79 -66.34
C GLY A 282 -16.51 6.57 -67.00
N ASN A 283 -17.74 6.09 -66.85
CA ASN A 283 -18.97 6.72 -67.32
C ASN A 283 -20.10 6.52 -66.31
N GLY A 284 -19.76 6.17 -65.06
CA GLY A 284 -20.69 5.92 -63.98
C GLY A 284 -21.39 4.56 -64.03
N THR A 285 -21.05 3.73 -65.02
CA THR A 285 -21.42 2.30 -65.03
C THR A 285 -20.24 1.47 -64.54
N PHE A 286 -20.56 0.34 -63.91
CA PHE A 286 -19.57 -0.60 -63.43
C PHE A 286 -19.73 -1.93 -64.13
N GLN A 287 -18.61 -2.63 -64.28
CA GLN A 287 -18.61 -4.01 -64.73
C GLN A 287 -19.36 -4.89 -63.71
N THR A 288 -19.76 -6.09 -64.14
CA THR A 288 -20.32 -7.08 -63.23
C THR A 288 -19.38 -7.27 -62.06
N LYS A 289 -19.92 -7.22 -60.82
CA LYS A 289 -19.13 -7.45 -59.61
C LYS A 289 -18.28 -8.71 -59.77
N THR A 290 -17.02 -8.60 -59.40
CA THR A 290 -16.21 -9.78 -59.13
C THR A 290 -16.13 -9.92 -57.62
N ASN A 291 -16.63 -11.04 -57.11
CA ASN A 291 -16.47 -11.37 -55.69
C ASN A 291 -15.13 -12.09 -55.53
N PHE A 292 -14.31 -11.56 -54.64
CA PHE A 292 -13.13 -12.25 -54.18
C PHE A 292 -13.40 -12.81 -52.79
N SER A 293 -12.99 -14.06 -52.58
CA SER A 293 -13.15 -14.71 -51.29
C SER A 293 -12.40 -13.93 -50.21
N ALA A 294 -13.07 -13.70 -49.09
CA ALA A 294 -12.55 -13.13 -47.85
C ALA A 294 -12.94 -14.07 -46.69
N GLY A 295 -12.66 -13.68 -45.44
CA GLY A 295 -13.23 -14.37 -44.28
C GLY A 295 -14.71 -14.05 -44.07
N SER A 296 -15.32 -14.75 -43.13
CA SER A 296 -16.70 -14.55 -42.70
C SER A 296 -16.91 -13.21 -42.01
N GLY A 297 -18.05 -12.57 -42.28
CA GLY A 297 -18.46 -11.35 -41.58
C GLY A 297 -17.55 -10.14 -41.85
N THR A 298 -17.14 -9.89 -43.10
CA THR A 298 -16.29 -8.73 -43.41
C THR A 298 -16.97 -7.40 -43.05
N ARG A 299 -16.46 -6.70 -42.03
CA ARG A 299 -17.06 -5.46 -41.50
C ARG A 299 -16.47 -4.19 -42.08
N CYS A 300 -15.18 -4.21 -42.37
CA CYS A 300 -14.38 -3.08 -42.82
C CYS A 300 -13.51 -3.51 -44.01
N VAL A 301 -13.28 -2.59 -44.95
CA VAL A 301 -12.31 -2.74 -46.04
C VAL A 301 -11.41 -1.52 -46.09
N ALA A 302 -10.10 -1.77 -46.21
CA ALA A 302 -9.07 -0.75 -46.42
C ALA A 302 -8.30 -1.08 -47.72
N ILE A 303 -7.77 -0.03 -48.37
CA ILE A 303 -7.07 -0.12 -49.66
C ILE A 303 -5.71 0.56 -49.54
N ALA A 304 -4.64 -0.15 -49.88
CA ALA A 304 -3.27 0.38 -49.92
C ALA A 304 -2.35 -0.52 -50.76
N ASP A 305 -1.22 -0.02 -51.24
CA ASP A 305 -0.15 -0.84 -51.85
C ASP A 305 0.74 -1.44 -50.74
N LEU A 306 0.48 -2.69 -50.35
CA LEU A 306 1.15 -3.35 -49.21
C LEU A 306 2.49 -3.97 -49.58
N ASN A 307 2.79 -4.07 -50.88
CA ASN A 307 4.00 -4.73 -51.39
C ASN A 307 4.93 -3.78 -52.17
N GLY A 308 4.54 -2.52 -52.35
CA GLY A 308 5.32 -1.47 -52.99
C GLY A 308 5.46 -1.64 -54.50
N ASP A 309 4.58 -2.39 -55.17
CA ASP A 309 4.64 -2.62 -56.61
C ASP A 309 3.82 -1.60 -57.44
N GLY A 310 3.22 -0.62 -56.77
CA GLY A 310 2.41 0.44 -57.35
C GLY A 310 0.97 0.05 -57.64
N LYS A 311 0.51 -1.13 -57.20
CA LYS A 311 -0.87 -1.60 -57.38
C LYS A 311 -1.56 -1.65 -56.03
N LEU A 312 -2.83 -1.24 -56.01
CA LEU A 312 -3.60 -1.26 -54.78
C LEU A 312 -4.02 -2.68 -54.40
N ASP A 313 -3.82 -3.03 -53.14
CA ASP A 313 -4.23 -4.26 -52.48
C ASP A 313 -5.46 -4.00 -51.59
N LEU A 314 -6.19 -5.06 -51.22
CA LEU A 314 -7.36 -4.99 -50.34
C LEU A 314 -7.08 -5.70 -49.01
N VAL A 315 -7.54 -5.09 -47.92
CA VAL A 315 -7.51 -5.68 -46.58
C VAL A 315 -8.90 -5.65 -45.97
N THR A 316 -9.36 -6.76 -45.39
CA THR A 316 -10.62 -6.81 -44.63
C THR A 316 -10.47 -7.33 -43.22
N ALA A 317 -11.25 -6.75 -42.30
CA ALA A 317 -11.50 -7.30 -40.97
C ALA A 317 -12.66 -8.31 -41.02
N ASN A 318 -12.37 -9.59 -40.75
CA ASN A 318 -13.33 -10.69 -40.85
C ASN A 318 -13.91 -11.03 -39.47
N TYR A 319 -14.99 -10.33 -39.09
CA TYR A 319 -15.58 -10.43 -37.75
C TYR A 319 -16.05 -11.85 -37.38
N GLY A 320 -16.39 -12.71 -38.35
CA GLY A 320 -16.88 -14.06 -38.09
C GLY A 320 -15.80 -15.14 -38.03
N ASP A 321 -14.61 -14.88 -38.56
CA ASP A 321 -13.52 -15.85 -38.71
C ASP A 321 -12.26 -15.49 -37.90
N ASP A 322 -12.30 -14.43 -37.10
CA ASP A 322 -11.19 -13.99 -36.23
C ASP A 322 -9.87 -13.75 -37.00
N THR A 323 -9.99 -13.19 -38.20
CA THR A 323 -8.86 -13.00 -39.14
C THR A 323 -8.93 -11.66 -39.87
N VAL A 324 -7.83 -11.29 -40.53
CA VAL A 324 -7.84 -10.40 -41.69
C VAL A 324 -7.60 -11.18 -42.98
N SER A 325 -8.24 -10.74 -44.06
CA SER A 325 -7.92 -11.20 -45.42
C SER A 325 -7.16 -10.12 -46.17
N VAL A 326 -6.05 -10.51 -46.80
CA VAL A 326 -5.22 -9.65 -47.67
C VAL A 326 -5.29 -10.20 -49.08
N LEU A 327 -5.64 -9.34 -50.03
CA LEU A 327 -5.80 -9.68 -51.44
C LEU A 327 -4.88 -8.78 -52.26
N LEU A 328 -3.79 -9.35 -52.78
CA LEU A 328 -2.82 -8.58 -53.55
C LEU A 328 -3.33 -8.27 -54.96
N GLY A 329 -3.25 -7.02 -55.36
CA GLY A 329 -3.70 -6.50 -56.64
C GLY A 329 -2.79 -6.94 -57.79
N ASN A 330 -3.40 -7.44 -58.87
CA ASN A 330 -2.66 -7.67 -60.12
C ASN A 330 -2.58 -6.39 -60.99
N GLY A 331 -3.17 -5.28 -60.54
CA GLY A 331 -3.13 -3.99 -61.24
C GLY A 331 -3.98 -3.97 -62.51
N ASN A 332 -4.99 -4.84 -62.56
CA ASN A 332 -5.97 -4.91 -63.65
C ASN A 332 -7.38 -5.17 -63.09
N GLY A 333 -7.58 -4.89 -61.79
CA GLY A 333 -8.83 -5.13 -61.08
C GLY A 333 -9.08 -6.58 -60.67
N THR A 334 -8.16 -7.49 -60.97
CA THR A 334 -8.14 -8.83 -60.38
C THR A 334 -7.17 -8.89 -59.21
N PHE A 335 -7.47 -9.77 -58.26
CA PHE A 335 -6.65 -9.99 -57.09
C PHE A 335 -6.17 -11.44 -57.03
N GLN A 336 -5.03 -11.64 -56.40
CA GLN A 336 -4.54 -12.96 -56.05
C GLN A 336 -5.51 -13.63 -55.06
N GLY A 337 -5.37 -14.94 -54.87
CA GLY A 337 -6.15 -15.64 -53.84
C GLY A 337 -5.88 -15.02 -52.47
N GLN A 338 -6.93 -14.93 -51.63
CA GLN A 338 -6.79 -14.34 -50.31
C GLN A 338 -5.69 -15.01 -49.51
N GLN A 339 -4.89 -14.19 -48.86
CA GLN A 339 -4.03 -14.60 -47.79
C GLN A 339 -4.74 -14.26 -46.48
N THR A 340 -4.88 -15.26 -45.63
CA THR A 340 -5.55 -15.11 -44.34
C THR A 340 -4.49 -15.00 -43.26
N PHE A 341 -4.64 -14.02 -42.39
CA PHE A 341 -3.79 -13.85 -41.22
C PHE A 341 -4.68 -13.79 -39.99
N ASP A 342 -4.31 -14.57 -38.97
CA ASP A 342 -5.04 -14.61 -37.72
C ASP A 342 -5.02 -13.24 -37.04
N THR A 343 -6.10 -12.89 -36.35
CA THR A 343 -6.20 -11.75 -35.43
C THR A 343 -6.65 -12.23 -34.05
N GLY A 344 -7.03 -11.33 -33.15
CA GLY A 344 -7.91 -11.67 -32.04
C GLY A 344 -9.34 -11.94 -32.50
N VAL A 345 -10.19 -12.28 -31.54
CA VAL A 345 -11.60 -12.67 -31.74
C VAL A 345 -12.46 -11.49 -32.19
N ARG A 346 -13.21 -11.70 -33.28
CA ARG A 346 -14.15 -10.78 -33.93
C ARG A 346 -13.58 -9.38 -34.25
N PRO A 347 -12.59 -9.27 -35.16
CA PRO A 347 -12.06 -7.98 -35.57
C PRO A 347 -13.15 -7.13 -36.23
N ASN A 348 -13.39 -5.92 -35.70
CA ASN A 348 -14.45 -5.01 -36.18
C ASN A 348 -13.93 -4.01 -37.20
N PHE A 349 -12.70 -3.53 -36.99
CA PHE A 349 -12.06 -2.49 -37.78
C PHE A 349 -10.64 -2.89 -38.16
N VAL A 350 -10.15 -2.39 -39.29
CA VAL A 350 -8.74 -2.52 -39.71
C VAL A 350 -8.18 -1.17 -40.15
N ALA A 351 -6.97 -0.85 -39.71
CA ALA A 351 -6.20 0.31 -40.14
C ALA A 351 -4.85 -0.12 -40.73
N ILE A 352 -4.29 0.71 -41.61
CA ILE A 352 -3.04 0.46 -42.33
C ILE A 352 -2.09 1.63 -42.10
N ALA A 353 -0.88 1.34 -41.62
CA ALA A 353 0.20 2.33 -41.46
C ALA A 353 1.56 1.62 -41.32
N ASP A 354 2.67 2.32 -41.57
CA ASP A 354 4.02 1.85 -41.23
C ASP A 354 4.31 2.17 -39.75
N LEU A 355 4.06 1.21 -38.85
CA LEU A 355 4.11 1.42 -37.40
C LEU A 355 5.53 1.35 -36.85
N ASN A 356 6.38 0.56 -37.48
CA ASN A 356 7.76 0.38 -37.05
C ASN A 356 8.76 1.30 -37.79
N GLY A 357 8.30 2.02 -38.83
CA GLY A 357 9.09 2.96 -39.62
C GLY A 357 10.12 2.29 -40.52
N ASP A 358 9.89 1.04 -40.97
CA ASP A 358 10.76 0.32 -41.89
C ASP A 358 10.41 0.54 -43.37
N GLY A 359 9.41 1.40 -43.64
CA GLY A 359 8.93 1.75 -44.97
C GLY A 359 7.92 0.75 -45.52
N LYS A 360 7.45 -0.21 -44.74
CA LYS A 360 6.44 -1.21 -45.16
C LYS A 360 5.18 -1.03 -44.35
N LEU A 361 4.04 -1.21 -45.01
CA LEU A 361 2.75 -1.06 -44.36
C LEU A 361 2.44 -2.27 -43.47
N ASP A 362 2.03 -1.97 -42.25
CA ASP A 362 1.55 -2.90 -41.23
C ASP A 362 0.02 -2.84 -41.13
N LEU A 363 -0.59 -3.85 -40.50
CA LEU A 363 -2.03 -3.89 -40.23
C LEU A 363 -2.31 -3.84 -38.72
N VAL A 364 -3.41 -3.17 -38.37
CA VAL A 364 -3.91 -3.10 -36.99
C VAL A 364 -5.39 -3.40 -36.96
N THR A 365 -5.83 -4.30 -36.08
CA THR A 365 -7.26 -4.59 -35.88
C THR A 365 -7.74 -4.33 -34.46
N ALA A 366 -8.96 -3.81 -34.31
CA ALA A 366 -9.68 -3.81 -33.03
C ALA A 366 -10.50 -5.10 -32.90
N ASN A 367 -10.13 -5.97 -31.96
CA ASN A 367 -10.71 -7.30 -31.78
C ASN A 367 -11.82 -7.25 -30.72
N HIS A 368 -13.05 -7.08 -31.20
CA HIS A 368 -14.18 -6.69 -30.38
C HIS A 368 -14.48 -7.68 -29.26
N ASP A 369 -14.35 -8.99 -29.45
CA ASP A 369 -14.74 -9.96 -28.42
C ASP A 369 -13.55 -10.56 -27.65
N ASP A 370 -12.33 -10.20 -28.02
CA ASP A 370 -11.08 -10.65 -27.39
C ASP A 370 -10.47 -9.60 -26.47
N ASP A 371 -11.11 -8.44 -26.37
CA ASP A 371 -10.62 -7.28 -25.62
C ASP A 371 -9.18 -6.91 -26.00
N SER A 372 -8.80 -7.04 -27.28
CA SER A 372 -7.42 -6.85 -27.75
C SER A 372 -7.32 -6.04 -29.05
N VAL A 373 -6.11 -5.56 -29.33
CA VAL A 373 -5.71 -5.08 -30.66
C VAL A 373 -4.64 -6.01 -31.21
N SER A 374 -4.79 -6.46 -32.46
CA SER A 374 -3.73 -7.22 -33.14
C SER A 374 -2.93 -6.31 -34.06
N VAL A 375 -1.60 -6.40 -33.97
CA VAL A 375 -0.66 -5.77 -34.91
C VAL A 375 0.01 -6.85 -35.74
N LEU A 376 -0.02 -6.68 -37.05
CA LEU A 376 0.61 -7.57 -38.02
C LEU A 376 1.65 -6.77 -38.80
N LEU A 377 2.94 -6.99 -38.50
CA LEU A 377 4.02 -6.27 -39.17
C LEU A 377 4.21 -6.76 -40.60
N GLY A 378 4.28 -5.84 -41.55
CA GLY A 378 4.45 -6.09 -42.97
C GLY A 378 5.84 -6.58 -43.32
N ASN A 379 5.92 -7.62 -44.15
CA ASN A 379 7.18 -8.04 -44.76
C ASN A 379 7.49 -7.25 -46.05
N GLY A 380 6.58 -6.35 -46.48
CA GLY A 380 6.77 -5.49 -47.66
C GLY A 380 6.58 -6.22 -48.98
N ASN A 381 6.01 -7.42 -48.94
CA ASN A 381 5.68 -8.24 -50.09
C ASN A 381 4.21 -8.70 -50.04
N GLY A 382 3.38 -8.02 -49.25
CA GLY A 382 1.98 -8.38 -49.02
C GLY A 382 1.75 -9.52 -48.01
N THR A 383 2.82 -10.10 -47.45
CA THR A 383 2.74 -11.04 -46.32
C THR A 383 3.06 -10.35 -45.01
N PHE A 384 2.56 -10.91 -43.91
CA PHE A 384 2.74 -10.35 -42.58
C PHE A 384 3.45 -11.33 -41.65
N GLN A 385 4.13 -10.79 -40.65
CA GLN A 385 4.67 -11.57 -39.54
C GLN A 385 3.53 -12.13 -38.68
N THR A 386 3.85 -13.04 -37.77
CA THR A 386 2.88 -13.51 -36.77
C THR A 386 2.30 -12.31 -36.03
N LYS A 387 0.98 -12.29 -35.89
CA LYS A 387 0.29 -11.25 -35.12
C LYS A 387 0.89 -11.11 -33.72
N ALA A 388 1.03 -9.88 -33.28
CA ALA A 388 1.22 -9.55 -31.88
C ALA A 388 -0.12 -9.00 -31.37
N ASP A 389 -0.72 -9.69 -30.41
CA ASP A 389 -1.90 -9.16 -29.73
C ASP A 389 -1.47 -8.36 -28.51
N PHE A 390 -2.18 -7.26 -28.31
CA PHE A 390 -1.99 -6.36 -27.19
C PHE A 390 -3.32 -6.20 -26.49
N ASP A 391 -3.33 -6.50 -25.20
CA ASP A 391 -4.53 -6.39 -24.38
C ASP A 391 -5.03 -4.95 -24.34
N THR A 392 -6.34 -4.82 -24.41
CA THR A 392 -7.08 -3.57 -24.32
C THR A 392 -8.17 -3.68 -23.26
N GLY A 393 -9.04 -2.68 -23.14
CA GLY A 393 -10.25 -2.81 -22.33
C GLY A 393 -11.36 -3.49 -23.11
N SER A 394 -12.53 -3.62 -22.47
CA SER A 394 -13.59 -4.45 -23.03
C SER A 394 -14.29 -3.88 -24.27
N LEU A 395 -14.42 -4.72 -25.30
CA LEU A 395 -15.05 -4.43 -26.57
C LEU A 395 -14.42 -3.28 -27.37
N PRO A 396 -13.15 -3.38 -27.80
CA PRO A 396 -12.52 -2.36 -28.63
C PRO A 396 -13.26 -2.24 -29.97
N TYR A 397 -13.65 -1.01 -30.35
CA TYR A 397 -14.53 -0.80 -31.51
C TYR A 397 -13.79 -0.29 -32.76
N THR A 398 -12.82 0.60 -32.59
CA THR A 398 -12.05 1.22 -33.68
C THR A 398 -10.64 1.53 -33.20
N VAL A 399 -9.68 1.66 -34.13
CA VAL A 399 -8.30 2.07 -33.84
C VAL A 399 -7.97 3.36 -34.57
N ALA A 400 -7.41 4.33 -33.83
CA ALA A 400 -6.75 5.50 -34.37
C ALA A 400 -5.23 5.36 -34.25
N ILE A 401 -4.48 5.93 -35.19
CA ILE A 401 -3.03 5.82 -35.28
C ILE A 401 -2.42 7.22 -35.28
N ALA A 402 -1.50 7.51 -34.36
CA ALA A 402 -0.81 8.79 -34.25
C ALA A 402 0.46 8.66 -33.39
N ASP A 403 1.46 9.52 -33.59
CA ASP A 403 2.63 9.62 -32.70
C ASP A 403 2.28 10.43 -31.44
N LEU A 404 1.88 9.76 -30.36
CA LEU A 404 1.39 10.39 -29.13
C LEU A 404 2.53 10.80 -28.20
N ASN A 405 3.71 10.18 -28.35
CA ASN A 405 4.88 10.44 -27.53
C ASN A 405 5.94 11.32 -28.22
N GLY A 406 5.70 11.73 -29.46
CA GLY A 406 6.61 12.57 -30.23
C GLY A 406 7.97 11.92 -30.52
N ASP A 407 8.08 10.59 -30.44
CA ASP A 407 9.32 9.85 -30.70
C ASP A 407 9.56 9.59 -32.20
N GLY A 408 8.60 9.99 -33.04
CA GLY A 408 8.61 9.79 -34.48
C GLY A 408 8.11 8.42 -34.92
N LYS A 409 7.60 7.58 -34.02
CA LYS A 409 6.91 6.32 -34.31
C LYS A 409 5.42 6.45 -34.04
N LEU A 410 4.64 5.63 -34.72
CA LEU A 410 3.18 5.66 -34.59
C LEU A 410 2.72 4.80 -33.42
N ASP A 411 1.85 5.36 -32.59
CA ASP A 411 1.13 4.69 -31.51
C ASP A 411 -0.30 4.35 -31.93
N LEU A 412 -0.95 3.48 -31.15
CA LEU A 412 -2.32 3.02 -31.39
C LEU A 412 -3.23 3.42 -30.24
N VAL A 413 -4.44 3.88 -30.58
CA VAL A 413 -5.48 4.22 -29.61
C VAL A 413 -6.77 3.50 -29.96
N THR A 414 -7.35 2.77 -29.01
CA THR A 414 -8.67 2.17 -29.16
C THR A 414 -9.61 2.58 -28.02
N VAL A 415 -10.89 2.71 -28.37
CA VAL A 415 -11.99 2.93 -27.41
C VAL A 415 -12.68 1.62 -27.08
N ASN A 416 -12.87 1.37 -25.79
CA ASN A 416 -13.42 0.14 -25.25
C ASN A 416 -14.89 0.35 -24.89
N TYR A 417 -15.79 -0.19 -25.72
CA TYR A 417 -17.22 0.14 -25.73
C TYR A 417 -17.93 -0.14 -24.40
N ASP A 418 -17.68 -1.31 -23.78
CA ASP A 418 -18.31 -1.70 -22.50
C ASP A 418 -17.43 -1.39 -21.28
N GLY A 419 -16.13 -1.19 -21.48
CA GLY A 419 -15.16 -0.97 -20.40
C GLY A 419 -15.14 0.46 -19.84
N GLY A 420 -15.65 1.45 -20.59
CA GLY A 420 -15.52 2.86 -20.21
C GLY A 420 -14.07 3.34 -20.13
N THR A 421 -13.17 2.68 -20.86
CA THR A 421 -11.73 2.93 -20.89
C THR A 421 -11.23 3.18 -22.30
N VAL A 422 -10.01 3.70 -22.38
CA VAL A 422 -9.23 3.84 -23.61
C VAL A 422 -7.97 3.01 -23.44
N SER A 423 -7.55 2.32 -24.48
CA SER A 423 -6.26 1.63 -24.49
C SER A 423 -5.32 2.33 -25.46
N VAL A 424 -4.14 2.66 -24.96
CA VAL A 424 -3.05 3.27 -25.74
C VAL A 424 -1.89 2.29 -25.76
N LEU A 425 -1.41 1.98 -26.96
CA LEU A 425 -0.32 1.06 -27.20
C LEU A 425 0.79 1.80 -27.94
N LEU A 426 1.95 1.94 -27.30
CA LEU A 426 3.05 2.71 -27.87
C LEU A 426 3.81 1.90 -28.91
N GLY A 427 4.18 2.58 -30.00
CA GLY A 427 4.96 2.04 -31.09
C GLY A 427 6.35 1.61 -30.63
N PRO A 428 7.03 0.72 -31.38
CA PRO A 428 8.40 0.33 -31.11
C PRO A 428 9.35 1.48 -31.49
N GLY A 429 9.38 2.52 -30.65
CA GLY A 429 10.50 3.46 -30.57
C GLY A 429 11.78 2.72 -30.26
N ALA A 430 12.92 3.39 -30.43
CA ALA A 430 14.09 3.01 -29.65
C ALA A 430 13.76 3.26 -28.18
N MET A 431 12.99 2.34 -27.57
CA MET A 431 13.27 1.92 -26.21
C MET A 431 14.78 1.76 -26.18
N PRO A 432 15.50 2.29 -25.19
CA PRO A 432 16.84 1.80 -24.95
C PRO A 432 16.68 0.28 -24.67
N ALA A 433 16.80 -0.53 -25.72
CA ALA A 433 16.79 -2.00 -25.71
C ALA A 433 18.03 -2.54 -24.99
N SER A 434 18.85 -1.65 -24.46
CA SER A 434 19.80 -1.89 -23.41
C SER A 434 19.57 -0.86 -22.32
N LEU A 435 19.46 -1.34 -21.08
CA LEU A 435 19.90 -0.59 -19.91
C LEU A 435 21.26 0.05 -20.24
N SER A 436 21.30 1.35 -20.56
CA SER A 436 22.57 2.05 -20.79
C SER A 436 23.19 2.35 -19.43
N ALA A 437 23.84 1.33 -18.89
CA ALA A 437 24.72 1.42 -17.74
C ALA A 437 25.96 2.23 -18.14
N THR A 438 25.95 3.54 -17.91
CA THR A 438 27.19 4.32 -17.99
C THR A 438 27.86 4.23 -16.62
N LEU A 439 29.02 3.57 -16.53
CA LEU A 439 29.91 3.77 -15.39
C LEU A 439 30.37 5.22 -15.44
N ASP A 440 30.07 6.00 -14.40
CA ASP A 440 30.82 7.23 -14.22
C ASP A 440 32.30 6.89 -13.93
N GLY A 441 33.20 7.87 -14.05
CA GLY A 441 34.63 7.70 -13.80
C GLY A 441 35.01 7.26 -12.37
N ASN A 442 34.01 7.03 -11.50
CA ASN A 442 34.14 6.55 -10.12
C ASN A 442 33.52 5.15 -9.92
N GLY A 443 32.95 4.52 -10.96
CA GLY A 443 32.41 3.16 -10.92
C GLY A 443 30.96 3.04 -10.45
N ASN A 444 30.18 4.12 -10.46
CA ASN A 444 28.76 4.08 -10.10
C ASN A 444 27.88 3.70 -11.29
N LEU A 445 26.85 2.89 -11.02
CA LEU A 445 25.83 2.46 -11.99
C LEU A 445 24.54 3.24 -11.74
N THR A 446 24.11 4.05 -12.70
CA THR A 446 22.80 4.74 -12.66
C THR A 446 21.83 3.99 -13.57
N VAL A 447 20.67 3.62 -13.03
CA VAL A 447 19.55 2.98 -13.76
C VAL A 447 18.38 3.94 -13.71
N THR A 448 17.86 4.33 -14.87
CA THR A 448 16.66 5.17 -14.99
C THR A 448 15.55 4.27 -15.55
N ASP A 449 14.49 4.06 -14.75
CA ASP A 449 13.28 3.37 -15.19
C ASP A 449 12.25 4.44 -15.60
N THR A 450 11.83 4.41 -16.86
CA THR A 450 10.81 5.31 -17.41
C THR A 450 9.45 4.63 -17.58
N MET A 451 9.30 3.35 -17.19
CA MET A 451 8.08 2.58 -17.45
C MET A 451 7.44 2.09 -16.16
N GLY A 452 6.45 2.85 -15.66
CA GLY A 452 5.69 2.61 -14.42
C GLY A 452 4.81 1.35 -14.37
N LYS A 453 5.33 0.15 -14.68
CA LYS A 453 4.68 -1.14 -14.40
C LYS A 453 5.65 -2.13 -13.74
N ASN A 454 5.10 -3.07 -12.96
CA ASN A 454 5.76 -4.09 -12.12
C ASN A 454 6.88 -4.90 -12.82
N ASN A 455 8.05 -4.30 -13.00
CA ASN A 455 9.21 -4.97 -13.57
C ASN A 455 10.11 -5.53 -12.47
N THR A 456 10.58 -6.77 -12.65
CA THR A 456 11.64 -7.35 -11.82
C THR A 456 12.99 -6.87 -12.35
N LEU A 457 13.58 -5.87 -11.69
CA LEU A 457 14.94 -5.41 -12.02
C LEU A 457 15.97 -6.42 -11.47
N THR A 458 16.61 -7.18 -12.36
CA THR A 458 17.73 -8.07 -11.99
C THR A 458 19.04 -7.35 -12.25
N VAL A 459 19.72 -6.89 -11.20
CA VAL A 459 21.04 -6.26 -11.32
C VAL A 459 22.12 -7.20 -10.76
N SER A 460 23.05 -7.65 -11.61
CA SER A 460 24.27 -8.33 -11.16
C SER A 460 25.41 -7.32 -11.10
N ILE A 461 25.74 -6.84 -9.91
CA ILE A 461 26.87 -5.94 -9.67
C ILE A 461 27.86 -6.64 -8.74
N VAL A 462 29.10 -6.82 -9.18
CA VAL A 462 30.13 -7.53 -8.40
C VAL A 462 30.67 -6.65 -7.24
N SER A 463 30.68 -5.32 -7.39
CA SER A 463 31.08 -4.34 -6.36
C SER A 463 30.69 -2.90 -6.75
N GLY A 464 30.27 -2.04 -5.80
CA GLY A 464 29.96 -0.62 -6.05
C GLY A 464 28.83 -0.07 -5.15
N GLN A 465 28.40 1.18 -5.33
CA GLN A 465 27.19 1.75 -4.73
C GLN A 465 26.03 1.63 -5.75
N LEU A 466 24.87 1.12 -5.31
CA LEU A 466 23.64 1.06 -6.14
C LEU A 466 22.65 2.12 -5.63
N THR A 467 22.32 3.09 -6.48
CA THR A 467 21.31 4.12 -6.22
C THR A 467 20.22 3.98 -7.26
N ILE A 468 18.96 3.84 -6.83
CA ILE A 468 17.78 3.80 -7.71
C ILE A 468 17.04 5.13 -7.50
N ALA A 469 16.85 5.91 -8.56
CA ALA A 469 16.14 7.18 -8.55
C ALA A 469 15.04 7.16 -9.61
N ASP A 470 13.84 7.61 -9.24
CA ASP A 470 12.78 7.97 -10.18
C ASP A 470 13.09 9.37 -10.73
N ALA A 471 12.87 9.58 -12.03
CA ALA A 471 13.23 10.79 -12.75
C ALA A 471 12.00 11.59 -13.16
N ASN A 472 11.31 12.18 -12.18
CA ASN A 472 10.43 13.33 -12.41
C ASN A 472 10.81 14.45 -11.44
N GLU A 473 11.90 15.16 -11.76
CA GLU A 473 12.01 16.64 -11.76
C GLU A 473 13.48 17.10 -11.93
N ARG A 474 13.70 18.01 -12.89
CA ARG A 474 15.03 18.46 -13.33
C ARG A 474 15.52 19.59 -12.43
N PHE A 475 16.63 19.33 -11.73
CA PHE A 475 17.33 20.19 -10.77
C PHE A 475 17.55 21.67 -11.17
N ALA A 476 17.26 22.57 -10.22
CA ALA A 476 18.03 23.79 -10.01
C ALA A 476 18.30 24.00 -8.51
N ALA A 477 19.60 23.96 -8.15
CA ALA A 477 20.22 24.23 -6.84
C ALA A 477 20.10 23.16 -5.71
N ALA A 478 21.27 22.76 -5.18
CA ALA A 478 21.48 21.80 -4.09
C ALA A 478 21.19 22.39 -2.68
N PRO A 479 21.22 21.58 -1.61
CA PRO A 479 20.55 20.31 -1.38
C PRO A 479 19.83 20.31 -0.01
N THR A 480 18.51 20.15 0.03
CA THR A 480 17.76 19.63 1.21
C THR A 480 16.33 19.36 0.76
N ASP A 481 15.87 18.13 1.01
CA ASP A 481 14.46 17.70 1.05
C ASP A 481 13.72 17.60 -0.28
N TRP A 482 13.59 16.38 -0.80
CA TRP A 482 12.80 16.06 -2.00
C TRP A 482 11.79 14.95 -1.69
N THR A 483 10.58 15.14 -2.22
CA THR A 483 9.33 14.44 -1.93
C THR A 483 8.89 13.64 -3.16
N LEU A 484 8.12 12.57 -2.94
CA LEU A 484 7.46 11.70 -3.90
C LEU A 484 6.00 11.63 -3.42
N ALA A 485 5.07 11.59 -4.36
CA ALA A 485 3.64 11.50 -4.09
C ALA A 485 3.06 10.53 -5.11
N ASP A 486 2.83 9.27 -4.70
CA ASP A 486 1.82 8.38 -5.30
C ASP A 486 1.66 7.11 -4.46
N ASP A 487 0.40 6.80 -4.15
CA ASP A 487 -0.02 5.74 -3.24
C ASP A 487 0.04 4.36 -3.92
N SER A 488 0.80 3.40 -3.36
CA SER A 488 0.72 1.92 -3.57
C SER A 488 1.67 1.21 -4.59
N LYS A 489 3.00 1.28 -4.42
CA LYS A 489 3.96 0.53 -5.26
C LYS A 489 4.80 -0.51 -4.50
N SER A 490 5.09 -1.65 -5.17
CA SER A 490 5.87 -2.79 -4.66
C SER A 490 7.15 -3.02 -5.49
N ILE A 491 8.34 -2.92 -4.91
CA ILE A 491 9.62 -3.19 -5.63
C ILE A 491 10.22 -4.52 -5.13
N SER A 492 10.68 -5.40 -6.03
CA SER A 492 11.38 -6.65 -5.69
C SER A 492 12.77 -6.71 -6.35
N ILE A 493 13.83 -6.82 -5.54
CA ILE A 493 15.23 -6.88 -6.03
C ILE A 493 15.84 -8.24 -5.71
N LEU A 494 16.34 -8.92 -6.74
CA LEU A 494 17.09 -10.17 -6.62
C LEU A 494 18.61 -9.89 -6.60
N VAL A 495 19.30 -10.19 -5.50
CA VAL A 495 20.75 -9.95 -5.38
C VAL A 495 21.52 -11.27 -5.31
N ALA A 496 22.43 -11.50 -6.26
CA ALA A 496 23.23 -12.73 -6.38
C ALA A 496 24.66 -12.64 -5.81
N SER A 497 25.23 -11.44 -5.64
CA SER A 497 26.43 -11.17 -4.82
C SER A 497 26.67 -9.66 -4.77
N PHE A 498 26.78 -9.04 -3.59
CA PHE A 498 27.04 -7.60 -3.49
C PHE A 498 27.84 -7.26 -2.22
N THR A 499 28.87 -6.42 -2.35
CA THR A 499 29.78 -6.05 -1.24
C THR A 499 29.67 -4.57 -0.83
N GLY A 500 28.81 -3.80 -1.48
CA GLY A 500 28.63 -2.36 -1.24
C GLY A 500 27.47 -2.00 -0.32
N SER A 501 27.10 -0.72 -0.33
CA SER A 501 25.93 -0.17 0.37
C SER A 501 24.75 0.04 -0.58
N ILE A 502 23.53 -0.22 -0.12
CA ILE A 502 22.30 0.07 -0.86
C ILE A 502 21.57 1.22 -0.15
N THR A 503 21.14 2.25 -0.88
CA THR A 503 20.36 3.37 -0.31
C THR A 503 19.07 3.56 -1.09
N PHE A 504 17.95 3.66 -0.37
CA PHE A 504 16.62 3.90 -0.90
C PHE A 504 16.06 5.17 -0.26
N ASN A 505 15.50 6.06 -1.07
CA ASN A 505 14.81 7.25 -0.62
C ASN A 505 13.33 7.11 -1.01
N THR A 506 12.42 7.11 -0.05
CA THR A 506 10.96 7.10 -0.28
C THR A 506 10.37 8.42 0.18
N ALA A 507 9.23 8.81 -0.37
CA ALA A 507 8.51 9.97 0.14
C ALA A 507 7.01 9.79 -0.06
N GLY A 508 6.24 10.37 0.88
CA GLY A 508 4.79 10.55 0.84
C GLY A 508 3.95 9.32 0.44
N GLY A 509 3.24 8.71 1.38
CA GLY A 509 2.38 7.54 1.16
C GLY A 509 2.80 6.29 1.94
N ALA A 510 2.14 5.15 1.70
CA ALA A 510 2.50 3.85 2.27
C ALA A 510 3.15 2.93 1.21
N ASP A 511 4.46 2.73 1.30
CA ASP A 511 5.28 2.03 0.30
C ASP A 511 5.67 0.60 0.68
N LYS A 512 5.97 -0.27 -0.30
CA LYS A 512 6.48 -1.63 -0.03
C LYS A 512 7.74 -1.98 -0.83
N LEU A 513 8.83 -2.29 -0.15
CA LEU A 513 10.09 -2.78 -0.74
C LEU A 513 10.37 -4.22 -0.30
N THR A 514 10.68 -5.12 -1.24
CA THR A 514 11.13 -6.49 -0.97
C THR A 514 12.54 -6.71 -1.54
N LEU A 515 13.48 -7.11 -0.70
CA LEU A 515 14.82 -7.52 -1.09
C LEU A 515 14.93 -9.04 -0.95
N ASP A 516 15.25 -9.77 -2.01
CA ASP A 516 15.47 -11.22 -1.98
C ASP A 516 16.93 -11.54 -2.31
N LEU A 517 17.70 -11.94 -1.30
CA LEU A 517 19.10 -12.28 -1.40
C LEU A 517 19.19 -13.79 -1.67
N THR A 518 19.49 -14.18 -2.92
CA THR A 518 19.42 -15.59 -3.34
C THR A 518 20.77 -16.28 -3.49
N SER A 519 21.87 -15.53 -3.58
CA SER A 519 23.23 -16.06 -3.47
C SER A 519 24.25 -14.96 -3.07
N GLY A 520 25.44 -15.35 -2.59
CA GLY A 520 26.57 -14.43 -2.39
C GLY A 520 26.77 -13.84 -0.98
N THR A 521 27.71 -12.89 -0.86
CA THR A 521 27.96 -12.12 0.37
C THR A 521 26.91 -11.04 0.55
N LEU A 522 26.47 -10.81 1.79
CA LEU A 522 25.51 -9.76 2.12
C LEU A 522 26.07 -8.35 1.86
N PRO A 523 25.21 -7.36 1.52
CA PRO A 523 25.59 -5.94 1.48
C PRO A 523 26.25 -5.50 2.80
N SER A 524 27.18 -4.55 2.71
CA SER A 524 27.82 -3.95 3.88
C SER A 524 26.90 -2.99 4.63
N SER A 525 25.90 -2.41 3.95
CA SER A 525 24.80 -1.66 4.57
C SER A 525 23.59 -1.54 3.64
N ILE A 526 22.39 -1.37 4.22
CA ILE A 526 21.15 -1.00 3.53
C ILE A 526 20.59 0.20 4.29
N THR A 527 20.30 1.29 3.60
CA THR A 527 19.76 2.54 4.14
C THR A 527 18.41 2.83 3.48
N LEU A 528 17.39 3.14 4.29
CA LEU A 528 16.07 3.58 3.86
C LEU A 528 15.81 4.97 4.46
N ASN A 529 15.69 5.99 3.62
CA ASN A 529 15.37 7.36 3.99
C ASN A 529 13.90 7.61 3.61
N GLY A 530 12.98 7.60 4.58
CA GLY A 530 11.55 7.78 4.32
C GLY A 530 11.02 9.15 4.73
N GLY A 531 10.19 9.74 3.88
CA GLY A 531 9.40 10.94 4.16
C GLY A 531 8.10 10.62 4.91
N GLY A 532 8.17 10.47 6.22
CA GLY A 532 7.10 10.95 7.12
C GLY A 532 5.83 10.12 7.34
N ASP A 533 5.36 9.27 6.42
CA ASP A 533 4.01 8.71 6.51
C ASP A 533 3.90 7.31 7.18
N SER A 534 2.70 7.00 7.70
CA SER A 534 2.43 5.74 8.39
C SER A 534 2.04 4.63 7.40
N GLY A 535 2.86 3.60 7.22
CA GLY A 535 2.47 2.45 6.39
C GLY A 535 3.57 1.74 5.62
N ASP A 536 4.75 2.36 5.46
CA ASP A 536 5.81 1.75 4.64
C ASP A 536 6.26 0.39 5.19
N THR A 537 6.62 -0.53 4.31
CA THR A 537 7.05 -1.88 4.65
C THR A 537 8.31 -2.26 3.87
N LEU A 538 9.41 -2.51 4.58
CA LEU A 538 10.58 -3.19 4.04
C LEU A 538 10.52 -4.67 4.41
N ILE A 539 10.61 -5.54 3.41
CA ILE A 539 10.78 -6.98 3.56
C ILE A 539 12.18 -7.35 3.09
N VAL A 540 12.99 -7.95 3.94
CA VAL A 540 14.28 -8.53 3.56
C VAL A 540 14.20 -10.04 3.70
N LYS A 541 14.32 -10.75 2.58
CA LYS A 541 14.43 -12.20 2.50
C LYS A 541 15.90 -12.57 2.27
N ASP A 542 16.45 -13.35 3.19
CA ASP A 542 17.76 -13.98 3.03
C ASP A 542 17.56 -15.46 2.72
N SER A 543 17.60 -15.78 1.43
CA SER A 543 17.53 -17.13 0.90
C SER A 543 18.90 -17.84 0.94
N VAL A 544 19.99 -17.11 1.23
CA VAL A 544 21.37 -17.65 1.32
C VAL A 544 21.60 -18.39 2.64
N SER A 545 20.97 -17.96 3.74
CA SER A 545 21.25 -18.50 5.07
C SER A 545 20.04 -19.06 5.82
N ASN A 546 19.23 -19.92 5.17
CA ASN A 546 18.06 -20.66 5.73
C ASN A 546 16.69 -19.98 5.55
N ASN A 547 16.46 -19.22 4.46
CA ASN A 547 15.14 -18.69 4.10
C ASN A 547 14.53 -17.79 5.20
N ARG A 548 15.33 -16.87 5.74
CA ARG A 548 14.94 -15.97 6.84
C ARG A 548 14.22 -14.76 6.27
N THR A 549 13.12 -14.34 6.90
CA THR A 549 12.40 -13.12 6.52
C THR A 549 12.42 -12.12 7.67
N ALA A 550 12.88 -10.90 7.40
CA ALA A 550 12.65 -9.76 8.28
C ALA A 550 11.57 -8.87 7.66
N VAL A 551 10.60 -8.45 8.47
CA VAL A 551 9.62 -7.43 8.08
C VAL A 551 9.75 -6.22 9.00
N TYR A 552 10.08 -5.08 8.39
CA TYR A 552 10.17 -3.79 9.03
C TYR A 552 9.06 -2.89 8.50
N ARG A 553 8.46 -2.08 9.36
CA ARG A 553 7.47 -1.07 8.95
C ARG A 553 7.97 0.33 9.31
N ALA A 554 7.87 1.31 8.42
CA ALA A 554 8.14 2.69 8.82
C ALA A 554 6.96 3.26 9.60
N VAL A 555 7.26 3.92 10.71
CA VAL A 555 6.30 4.76 11.41
C VAL A 555 7.01 6.02 11.86
N THR A 556 6.64 7.17 11.32
CA THR A 556 7.13 8.45 11.85
C THR A 556 6.00 9.42 12.12
N THR A 557 6.11 10.09 13.27
CA THR A 557 5.69 11.48 13.42
C THR A 557 6.92 12.23 13.97
N GLY A 558 7.72 12.82 13.07
CA GLY A 558 8.81 13.77 13.41
C GLY A 558 10.23 13.21 13.61
N THR A 559 11.17 13.81 12.88
CA THR A 559 12.66 13.78 12.93
C THR A 559 13.39 12.45 13.23
N ALA A 560 14.02 11.91 12.18
CA ALA A 560 15.17 11.00 12.11
C ALA A 560 15.46 10.08 13.33
N ASN A 561 15.01 8.82 13.25
CA ASN A 561 15.32 7.74 14.20
C ASN A 561 16.23 6.71 13.55
N ALA A 562 17.50 6.57 13.96
CA ALA A 562 18.42 5.59 13.39
C ALA A 562 18.47 4.27 14.19
N GLY A 563 17.81 3.21 13.71
CA GLY A 563 17.93 1.81 14.18
C GLY A 563 18.97 1.02 13.43
N SER A 564 19.43 -0.13 13.95
CA SER A 564 20.34 -1.00 13.18
C SER A 564 20.12 -2.50 13.39
N VAL A 565 19.92 -3.28 12.33
CA VAL A 565 19.88 -4.76 12.45
C VAL A 565 21.25 -5.32 12.09
N VAL A 566 21.66 -6.40 12.74
CA VAL A 566 22.93 -7.09 12.42
C VAL A 566 22.59 -8.47 11.90
N VAL A 567 22.99 -8.80 10.66
CA VAL A 567 22.81 -10.13 10.07
C VAL A 567 24.19 -10.74 9.87
N GLY A 568 24.48 -11.81 10.61
CA GLY A 568 25.84 -12.39 10.65
C GLY A 568 26.85 -11.40 11.25
N SER A 569 27.85 -10.99 10.46
CA SER A 569 28.86 -9.98 10.84
C SER A 569 28.57 -8.57 10.32
N SER A 570 27.51 -8.38 9.54
CA SER A 570 27.21 -7.10 8.87
C SER A 570 26.17 -6.30 9.64
N THR A 571 26.38 -4.99 9.79
CA THR A 571 25.47 -4.06 10.48
C THR A 571 24.70 -3.22 9.45
N TYR A 572 23.38 -3.26 9.51
CA TYR A 572 22.45 -2.53 8.66
C TYR A 572 21.87 -1.40 9.47
N ALA A 573 21.95 -0.14 9.02
CA ALA A 573 21.40 1.01 9.72
C ALA A 573 20.14 1.52 8.99
N PHE A 574 19.02 1.56 9.68
CA PHE A 574 17.70 1.98 9.20
C PHE A 574 17.32 3.32 9.80
N THR A 575 16.67 4.20 9.05
CA THR A 575 16.05 5.40 9.62
C THR A 575 14.51 5.29 9.57
N GLY A 576 13.84 5.34 10.72
CA GLY A 576 12.37 5.45 10.82
C GLY A 576 11.54 4.15 10.85
N LEU A 577 12.10 2.98 11.24
CA LEU A 577 11.38 1.69 11.21
C LEU A 577 11.04 1.10 12.58
N ASP A 578 9.80 0.62 12.73
CA ASP A 578 9.36 -0.35 13.73
C ASP A 578 9.57 -1.79 13.24
N PRO A 579 10.25 -2.65 14.01
CA PRO A 579 10.30 -4.08 13.74
C PRO A 579 8.96 -4.74 14.08
N VAL A 580 8.39 -5.50 13.14
CA VAL A 580 7.08 -6.18 13.31
C VAL A 580 7.21 -7.69 13.34
N ASP A 581 8.17 -8.27 12.62
CA ASP A 581 8.49 -9.69 12.70
C ASP A 581 9.97 -9.95 12.36
N LEU A 582 10.71 -10.62 13.25
CA LEU A 582 12.15 -10.86 13.13
C LEU A 582 12.44 -12.35 13.34
N GLU A 583 12.18 -13.16 12.32
CA GLU A 583 12.42 -14.60 12.38
C GLU A 583 13.89 -14.93 12.04
N GLY A 584 14.57 -15.65 12.95
CA GLY A 584 15.83 -16.32 12.65
C GLY A 584 17.14 -15.50 12.74
N PHE A 585 17.16 -14.25 13.22
CA PHE A 585 18.39 -13.45 13.30
C PHE A 585 19.27 -13.74 14.53
N ALA A 586 20.59 -13.71 14.35
CA ALA A 586 21.57 -14.03 15.40
C ALA A 586 21.82 -12.89 16.42
N THR A 587 21.60 -11.62 16.04
CA THR A 587 21.64 -10.48 16.97
C THR A 587 20.76 -9.35 16.44
N VAL A 588 19.95 -8.75 17.29
CA VAL A 588 19.05 -7.63 16.95
C VAL A 588 19.43 -6.43 17.83
N ASN A 589 19.87 -5.31 17.23
CA ASN A 589 20.30 -4.10 17.94
C ASN A 589 19.37 -2.91 17.66
N LEU A 590 18.25 -2.81 18.37
CA LEU A 590 17.34 -1.68 18.20
C LEU A 590 17.90 -0.44 18.91
N ASN A 591 18.62 0.41 18.19
CA ASN A 591 19.10 1.71 18.66
C ASN A 591 18.11 2.79 18.23
N SER A 592 17.71 3.74 19.08
CA SER A 592 16.89 4.87 18.61
C SER A 592 17.22 6.17 19.35
N THR A 593 17.21 7.29 18.63
CA THR A 593 17.33 8.64 19.19
C THR A 593 16.00 9.16 19.75
N THR A 594 14.85 8.61 19.33
CA THR A 594 13.54 8.75 19.99
C THR A 594 12.75 7.44 19.90
N PHE A 595 12.31 6.87 21.02
CA PHE A 595 11.43 5.69 21.01
C PHE A 595 10.02 6.08 20.52
N PRO A 596 9.27 5.15 19.88
CA PRO A 596 7.96 5.44 19.31
C PRO A 596 6.96 5.96 20.35
N ALA A 597 5.97 6.72 19.87
CA ALA A 597 4.90 7.28 20.69
C ALA A 597 4.06 6.20 21.42
N ALA A 598 3.35 6.63 22.46
CA ALA A 598 2.58 5.76 23.34
C ALA A 598 1.71 4.70 22.63
N ASN A 599 1.66 3.49 23.21
CA ASN A 599 0.81 2.35 22.82
C ASN A 599 1.24 1.46 21.63
N GLN A 600 2.47 1.54 21.13
CA GLN A 600 2.93 0.61 20.08
C GLN A 600 3.56 -0.69 20.62
N VAL A 601 3.11 -1.85 20.13
CA VAL A 601 3.60 -3.17 20.53
C VAL A 601 4.79 -3.58 19.66
N ILE A 602 5.98 -3.71 20.26
CA ILE A 602 7.13 -4.35 19.62
C ILE A 602 7.00 -5.86 19.84
N THR A 603 6.73 -6.61 18.76
CA THR A 603 6.68 -8.07 18.81
C THR A 603 7.96 -8.64 18.21
N VAL A 604 8.78 -9.31 19.04
CA VAL A 604 9.90 -10.12 18.55
C VAL A 604 9.46 -11.58 18.58
N ALA A 605 8.81 -12.03 17.51
CA ALA A 605 8.47 -13.43 17.34
C ALA A 605 9.67 -14.18 16.76
N ASN A 606 9.98 -15.35 17.32
CA ASN A 606 10.84 -16.32 16.66
C ASN A 606 9.94 -17.51 16.32
N GLY A 607 9.60 -17.64 15.03
CA GLY A 607 9.09 -18.87 14.45
C GLY A 607 10.05 -20.04 14.71
N THR A 608 9.55 -21.25 14.52
CA THR A 608 10.17 -22.52 14.88
C THR A 608 11.60 -22.69 14.33
N ASN A 609 12.64 -22.36 15.11
CA ASN A 609 14.00 -22.85 14.86
C ASN A 609 14.78 -23.07 16.17
N ASP A 610 15.41 -24.23 16.22
CA ASP A 610 15.90 -24.98 17.38
C ASP A 610 17.27 -24.50 17.91
N SER A 611 17.57 -23.19 17.90
CA SER A 611 18.93 -22.71 18.19
C SER A 611 18.99 -21.44 19.06
N ALA A 612 19.47 -21.64 20.28
CA ALA A 612 19.63 -20.70 21.38
C ALA A 612 20.71 -19.60 21.18
N SER A 613 20.70 -18.86 20.06
CA SER A 613 21.82 -17.99 19.68
C SER A 613 21.52 -16.49 19.48
N ALA A 614 20.27 -16.03 19.65
CA ALA A 614 19.91 -14.63 19.38
C ALA A 614 20.09 -13.70 20.60
N SER A 615 20.91 -12.65 20.49
CA SER A 615 20.94 -11.55 21.47
C SER A 615 20.07 -10.38 20.99
N ILE A 616 19.18 -9.88 21.84
CA ILE A 616 18.34 -8.70 21.57
C ILE A 616 18.84 -7.56 22.46
N ASN A 617 19.39 -6.52 21.86
CA ASN A 617 19.80 -5.29 22.53
C ASN A 617 18.89 -4.15 22.08
N ILE A 618 18.22 -3.49 23.02
CA ILE A 618 17.40 -2.31 22.77
C ILE A 618 18.08 -1.13 23.48
N SER A 619 18.41 -0.06 22.77
CA SER A 619 18.98 1.15 23.38
C SER A 619 18.46 2.46 22.79
N GLY A 620 18.31 3.51 23.60
CA GLY A 620 17.89 4.81 23.07
C GLY A 620 17.58 5.92 24.09
N THR A 621 17.39 7.14 23.58
CA THR A 621 16.99 8.34 24.35
C THR A 621 15.47 8.53 24.28
N SER A 622 14.73 8.40 25.38
CA SER A 622 13.27 8.54 25.37
C SER A 622 12.84 10.01 25.41
N GLY A 623 12.12 10.44 24.37
CA GLY A 623 11.62 11.79 24.19
C GLY A 623 10.12 11.99 24.47
N GLY A 624 9.34 10.93 24.73
CA GLY A 624 7.92 11.08 25.04
C GLY A 624 7.10 9.79 25.11
N THR A 625 6.44 9.59 26.25
CA THR A 625 5.30 8.69 26.53
C THR A 625 5.44 7.20 26.18
N SER A 626 5.80 6.39 27.17
CA SER A 626 5.52 4.95 27.34
C SER A 626 6.03 3.98 26.26
N PHE A 627 6.99 3.12 26.62
CA PHE A 627 7.20 1.85 25.91
C PHE A 627 5.89 1.05 25.84
N GLY A 628 5.50 0.56 24.67
CA GLY A 628 4.44 -0.43 24.60
C GLY A 628 4.93 -1.83 25.02
N THR A 629 4.11 -2.84 24.77
CA THR A 629 4.40 -4.22 25.21
C THR A 629 5.48 -4.86 24.35
N LEU A 630 6.61 -5.27 24.96
CA LEU A 630 7.59 -6.15 24.34
C LEU A 630 7.17 -7.61 24.52
N ARG A 631 6.91 -8.30 23.41
CA ARG A 631 6.66 -9.76 23.41
C ARG A 631 7.91 -10.51 22.99
N VAL A 632 8.38 -11.43 23.84
CA VAL A 632 9.57 -12.25 23.60
C VAL A 632 9.20 -13.73 23.68
N ARG A 633 9.64 -14.55 22.70
CA ARG A 633 9.56 -16.02 22.78
C ARG A 633 10.84 -16.63 23.33
N ASN A 634 11.95 -16.57 22.59
CA ASN A 634 13.23 -17.19 22.96
C ASN A 634 14.41 -16.25 22.64
N ALA A 635 15.33 -16.03 23.60
CA ALA A 635 16.55 -15.24 23.40
C ALA A 635 17.73 -15.77 24.23
N THR A 636 18.97 -15.67 23.74
CA THR A 636 20.16 -15.95 24.56
C THR A 636 20.36 -14.81 25.55
N ASN A 637 20.50 -13.58 25.08
CA ASN A 637 20.58 -12.41 25.93
C ASN A 637 19.47 -11.43 25.55
N LEU A 638 18.72 -10.94 26.53
CA LEU A 638 17.80 -9.82 26.36
C LEU A 638 18.33 -8.65 27.19
N SER A 639 18.76 -7.59 26.51
CA SER A 639 19.34 -6.39 27.09
C SER A 639 18.53 -5.16 26.67
N ILE A 640 18.04 -4.37 27.62
CA ILE A 640 17.29 -3.14 27.37
C ILE A 640 17.99 -2.01 28.15
N ASN A 641 18.54 -1.00 27.46
CA ASN A 641 19.27 0.12 28.06
C ASN A 641 18.73 1.47 27.57
N THR A 642 17.99 2.21 28.39
CA THR A 642 17.49 3.55 28.05
C THR A 642 18.31 4.62 28.77
N SER A 643 18.56 5.77 28.12
CA SER A 643 19.63 6.71 28.53
C SER A 643 19.20 8.15 28.82
N SER A 644 17.91 8.53 28.78
CA SER A 644 17.47 9.93 28.95
C SER A 644 16.34 10.15 29.97
N PRO A 645 16.33 11.26 30.75
CA PRO A 645 15.52 11.42 31.97
C PRO A 645 14.15 12.12 31.83
N SER A 646 13.55 12.22 30.64
CA SER A 646 12.40 13.12 30.40
C SER A 646 11.01 12.48 30.26
N GLY A 647 10.84 11.17 30.49
CA GLY A 647 9.54 10.47 30.35
C GLY A 647 9.14 9.67 31.59
N ASN A 648 7.82 9.46 31.79
CA ASN A 648 7.28 8.40 32.65
C ASN A 648 7.08 7.15 31.79
N ASP A 649 8.16 6.49 31.37
CA ASP A 649 8.03 5.37 30.45
C ASP A 649 7.79 4.06 31.22
N THR A 650 6.96 3.15 30.69
CA THR A 650 6.70 1.85 31.32
C THR A 650 7.14 0.71 30.42
N ILE A 651 8.27 0.05 30.72
CA ILE A 651 8.70 -1.15 30.00
C ILE A 651 7.82 -2.32 30.42
N THR A 652 7.01 -2.85 29.51
CA THR A 652 6.16 -4.02 29.74
C THR A 652 6.73 -5.24 29.02
N ILE A 653 7.07 -6.31 29.76
CA ILE A 653 7.60 -7.55 29.16
C ILE A 653 6.58 -8.68 29.32
N ASN A 654 6.23 -9.31 28.21
CA ASN A 654 5.35 -10.48 28.15
C ASN A 654 5.96 -11.61 27.32
N GLY A 655 5.62 -12.86 27.67
CA GLY A 655 5.84 -13.99 26.78
C GLY A 655 4.93 -13.90 25.55
N ALA A 656 5.45 -14.20 24.37
CA ALA A 656 4.62 -14.14 23.15
C ALA A 656 3.60 -15.31 23.10
N ASP A 657 2.44 -15.04 22.49
CA ASP A 657 1.36 -16.02 22.23
C ASP A 657 0.87 -16.82 23.45
N GLY A 658 0.99 -16.26 24.65
CA GLY A 658 0.61 -16.97 25.87
C GLY A 658 1.55 -18.13 26.22
N THR A 659 2.81 -18.09 25.78
CA THR A 659 3.87 -19.03 26.18
C THR A 659 4.91 -18.32 27.05
N THR A 660 5.57 -19.02 27.98
CA THR A 660 6.61 -18.40 28.84
C THR A 660 7.87 -18.11 28.02
N ALA A 661 8.41 -16.89 28.12
CA ALA A 661 9.65 -16.55 27.40
C ALA A 661 10.85 -17.34 27.95
N LEU A 662 11.69 -17.92 27.09
CA LEU A 662 12.96 -18.56 27.49
C LEU A 662 14.14 -17.64 27.19
N VAL A 663 14.82 -17.15 28.22
CA VAL A 663 15.97 -16.25 28.10
C VAL A 663 17.19 -16.86 28.80
N THR A 664 18.43 -16.69 28.30
CA THR A 664 19.62 -17.08 29.09
C THR A 664 20.00 -16.00 30.11
N ASN A 665 20.16 -14.74 29.71
CA ASN A 665 20.35 -13.64 30.65
C ASN A 665 19.42 -12.46 30.33
N LEU A 666 18.85 -11.85 31.37
CA LEU A 666 18.00 -10.66 31.28
C LEU A 666 18.68 -9.47 31.95
N THR A 667 18.91 -8.40 31.19
CA THR A 667 19.42 -7.12 31.71
C THR A 667 18.49 -6.00 31.28
N ILE A 668 18.02 -5.19 32.22
CA ILE A 668 17.25 -3.97 31.98
C ILE A 668 17.88 -2.83 32.77
N ASN A 669 18.13 -1.70 32.13
CA ASN A 669 18.63 -0.49 32.75
C ASN A 669 17.90 0.72 32.15
N THR A 670 17.06 1.39 32.93
CA THR A 670 16.32 2.56 32.44
C THR A 670 16.98 3.92 32.71
N GLY A 671 18.24 3.92 33.19
CA GLY A 671 18.91 5.15 33.57
C GLY A 671 18.31 5.79 34.83
N THR A 672 18.41 7.13 34.94
CA THR A 672 18.09 7.89 36.17
C THR A 672 16.75 8.64 36.15
N GLY A 673 15.89 8.41 35.16
CA GLY A 673 14.57 9.05 35.00
C GLY A 673 13.47 8.46 35.90
N THR A 674 12.19 8.80 35.72
CA THR A 674 11.06 8.23 36.48
C THR A 674 10.48 6.96 35.86
N ASP A 675 11.22 6.33 34.95
CA ASP A 675 10.79 5.16 34.19
C ASP A 675 10.46 3.95 35.07
N ALA A 676 9.35 3.31 34.77
CA ALA A 676 8.87 2.11 35.40
C ALA A 676 9.21 0.85 34.59
N VAL A 677 9.50 -0.25 35.28
CA VAL A 677 9.54 -1.59 34.68
C VAL A 677 8.38 -2.40 35.25
N THR A 678 7.52 -2.93 34.37
CA THR A 678 6.35 -3.72 34.74
C THR A 678 6.37 -5.10 34.08
N ILE A 679 6.16 -6.15 34.88
CA ILE A 679 5.83 -7.49 34.40
C ILE A 679 4.38 -7.76 34.84
N PRO A 680 3.40 -7.72 33.91
CA PRO A 680 1.98 -7.60 34.24
C PRO A 680 1.30 -8.96 34.50
N SER A 681 0.13 -8.89 35.15
CA SER A 681 -0.60 -10.09 35.63
C SER A 681 -1.24 -10.92 34.53
N SER A 682 -1.46 -10.33 33.36
CA SER A 682 -2.12 -10.95 32.21
C SER A 682 -1.20 -11.83 31.35
N GLY A 683 0.09 -12.00 31.70
CA GLY A 683 1.09 -12.73 30.92
C GLY A 683 1.58 -14.04 31.54
N THR A 684 2.31 -14.82 30.74
CA THR A 684 2.89 -16.16 31.05
C THR A 684 4.29 -16.15 31.68
N GLY A 685 4.81 -14.97 32.03
CA GLY A 685 6.10 -14.81 32.71
C GLY A 685 7.33 -14.95 31.83
N ILE A 686 8.48 -14.83 32.49
CA ILE A 686 9.81 -14.96 31.89
C ILE A 686 10.58 -16.04 32.65
N ASN A 687 11.14 -17.02 31.94
CA ASN A 687 12.02 -18.04 32.49
C ASN A 687 13.45 -17.81 32.00
N VAL A 688 14.38 -17.63 32.94
CA VAL A 688 15.76 -17.21 32.69
C VAL A 688 16.72 -18.30 33.16
N SER A 689 17.44 -18.95 32.25
CA SER A 689 18.37 -20.04 32.61
C SER A 689 19.66 -19.52 33.29
N GLY A 690 19.96 -18.23 33.18
CA GLY A 690 21.06 -17.51 33.83
C GLY A 690 20.56 -16.39 34.75
N SER A 691 21.25 -15.25 34.79
CA SER A 691 20.98 -14.18 35.77
C SER A 691 20.00 -13.12 35.26
N VAL A 692 19.32 -12.46 36.21
CA VAL A 692 18.40 -11.34 35.97
C VAL A 692 18.92 -10.11 36.69
N SER A 693 19.08 -9.01 35.96
CA SER A 693 19.44 -7.69 36.50
C SER A 693 18.48 -6.64 35.94
N ILE A 694 17.69 -6.01 36.81
CA ILE A 694 16.76 -4.93 36.45
C ILE A 694 17.08 -3.72 37.30
N THR A 695 17.47 -2.64 36.65
CA THR A 695 17.74 -1.34 37.27
C THR A 695 16.79 -0.30 36.68
N SER A 696 16.04 0.40 37.53
CA SER A 696 15.04 1.39 37.12
C SER A 696 15.26 2.72 37.81
N GLY A 697 15.19 3.83 37.08
CA GLY A 697 15.15 5.16 37.70
C GLY A 697 13.84 5.44 38.45
N GLY A 698 12.70 4.88 38.01
CA GLY A 698 11.38 4.97 38.64
C GLY A 698 10.99 3.72 39.42
N THR A 699 9.78 3.18 39.20
CA THR A 699 9.24 2.02 39.95
C THR A 699 9.52 0.67 39.29
N ILE A 700 9.62 -0.41 40.06
CA ILE A 700 9.58 -1.78 39.52
C ILE A 700 8.33 -2.48 40.03
N SER A 701 7.50 -3.04 39.15
CA SER A 701 6.30 -3.81 39.50
C SER A 701 6.32 -5.19 38.85
N VAL A 702 6.32 -6.24 39.67
CA VAL A 702 6.27 -7.64 39.21
C VAL A 702 5.04 -8.31 39.80
N SER A 703 4.06 -8.62 38.96
CA SER A 703 2.82 -9.26 39.38
C SER A 703 2.35 -10.18 38.26
N ALA A 704 2.31 -11.50 38.45
CA ALA A 704 1.95 -12.45 37.39
C ALA A 704 0.90 -13.46 37.84
N ALA A 705 -0.03 -13.86 36.96
CA ALA A 705 -1.05 -14.85 37.32
C ALA A 705 -0.46 -16.27 37.55
N THR A 706 0.58 -16.64 36.82
CA THR A 706 1.15 -18.00 36.85
C THR A 706 2.65 -18.02 37.13
N ASN A 707 3.44 -17.22 36.41
CA ASN A 707 4.90 -17.11 36.57
C ASN A 707 5.32 -15.66 36.34
N GLY A 708 6.01 -14.99 37.27
CA GLY A 708 6.60 -13.67 37.04
C GLY A 708 7.99 -13.81 36.43
N ILE A 709 9.03 -13.67 37.26
CA ILE A 709 10.43 -13.93 36.91
C ILE A 709 10.84 -15.27 37.51
N ARG A 710 11.11 -16.28 36.67
CA ARG A 710 11.76 -17.52 37.09
C ARG A 710 13.21 -17.50 36.65
N SER A 711 14.15 -17.79 37.54
CA SER A 711 15.58 -17.78 37.18
C SER A 711 16.36 -18.90 37.85
N SER A 712 17.26 -19.56 37.13
CA SER A 712 18.26 -20.47 37.72
C SER A 712 19.59 -19.79 38.11
N GLY A 713 19.68 -18.46 37.96
CA GLY A 713 20.81 -17.64 38.37
C GLY A 713 20.47 -16.68 39.53
N THR A 714 21.20 -15.56 39.61
CA THR A 714 20.94 -14.50 40.60
C THR A 714 19.89 -13.53 40.05
N VAL A 715 18.93 -13.12 40.89
CA VAL A 715 17.95 -12.08 40.53
C VAL A 715 18.24 -10.81 41.32
N THR A 716 18.50 -9.72 40.62
CA THR A 716 18.73 -8.39 41.22
C THR A 716 17.75 -7.39 40.64
N LEU A 717 16.92 -6.80 41.51
CA LEU A 717 16.06 -5.67 41.19
C LEU A 717 16.55 -4.45 41.97
N SER A 718 16.74 -3.32 41.30
CA SER A 718 17.11 -2.04 41.91
C SER A 718 16.29 -0.92 41.29
N ALA A 719 15.59 -0.14 42.11
CA ALA A 719 14.79 0.98 41.63
C ALA A 719 15.00 2.22 42.50
N ALA A 720 14.91 3.44 41.97
CA ALA A 720 14.81 4.60 42.85
C ALA A 720 13.41 4.72 43.49
N GLY A 721 12.36 4.43 42.72
CA GLY A 721 10.97 4.40 43.17
C GLY A 721 10.57 3.12 43.90
N LEU A 722 9.26 2.98 44.16
CA LEU A 722 8.68 1.84 44.87
C LEU A 722 8.92 0.55 44.08
N VAL A 723 9.41 -0.50 44.76
CA VAL A 723 9.47 -1.85 44.20
C VAL A 723 8.31 -2.68 44.75
N THR A 724 7.42 -3.15 43.87
CA THR A 724 6.27 -3.98 44.22
C THR A 724 6.42 -5.37 43.62
N VAL A 725 6.33 -6.41 44.46
CA VAL A 725 6.32 -7.80 44.02
C VAL A 725 5.10 -8.52 44.61
N ASN A 726 4.20 -8.99 43.76
CA ASN A 726 2.96 -9.66 44.17
C ASN A 726 2.88 -11.05 43.52
N GLN A 727 1.79 -11.80 43.76
CA GLN A 727 1.40 -13.10 43.17
C GLN A 727 2.42 -13.72 42.19
N SER A 728 3.08 -14.81 42.63
CA SER A 728 4.03 -15.59 41.82
C SER A 728 5.14 -14.75 41.16
N GLY A 729 5.52 -13.64 41.78
CA GLY A 729 6.33 -12.58 41.19
C GLY A 729 7.76 -12.96 40.84
N ILE A 730 8.52 -13.56 41.76
CA ILE A 730 9.93 -13.93 41.55
C ILE A 730 10.18 -15.30 42.16
N SER A 731 10.77 -16.23 41.40
CA SER A 731 11.14 -17.55 41.89
C SER A 731 12.52 -17.97 41.36
N ALA A 732 13.42 -18.33 42.27
CA ALA A 732 14.68 -18.96 41.91
C ALA A 732 14.51 -20.48 41.76
N THR A 733 14.72 -21.03 40.56
CA THR A 733 14.42 -22.43 40.20
C THR A 733 15.66 -23.34 40.17
N GLY A 734 16.88 -22.78 40.17
CA GLY A 734 18.16 -23.50 40.10
C GLY A 734 19.37 -22.68 40.59
N GLY A 735 20.58 -23.24 40.56
CA GLY A 735 21.86 -22.52 40.80
C GLY A 735 22.09 -21.91 42.20
N THR A 736 22.66 -20.69 42.25
CA THR A 736 23.05 -19.95 43.48
C THR A 736 21.87 -19.50 44.33
N GLY A 737 20.66 -19.39 43.76
CA GLY A 737 19.40 -19.18 44.49
C GLY A 737 19.27 -17.84 45.23
N THR A 738 20.03 -16.81 44.82
CA THR A 738 20.11 -15.50 45.48
C THR A 738 19.18 -14.48 44.81
N ILE A 739 18.37 -13.79 45.61
CA ILE A 739 17.46 -12.73 45.17
C ILE A 739 17.78 -11.46 45.98
N SER A 740 18.00 -10.35 45.29
CA SER A 740 18.21 -9.03 45.90
C SER A 740 17.22 -8.03 45.34
N VAL A 741 16.45 -7.37 46.20
CA VAL A 741 15.47 -6.35 45.84
C VAL A 741 15.82 -5.06 46.57
N THR A 742 16.09 -4.00 45.82
CA THR A 742 16.53 -2.72 46.37
C THR A 742 15.62 -1.58 45.89
N SER A 743 15.14 -0.74 46.82
CA SER A 743 14.63 0.60 46.51
C SER A 743 15.56 1.65 47.10
N THR A 744 16.15 2.52 46.28
CA THR A 744 17.18 3.47 46.72
C THR A 744 16.62 4.82 47.19
N ALA A 745 15.36 5.16 46.89
CA ALA A 745 14.72 6.40 47.36
C ALA A 745 13.29 6.23 47.92
N ALA A 746 12.64 5.07 47.70
CA ALA A 746 11.28 4.81 48.18
C ALA A 746 11.22 3.48 48.97
N GLY A 747 10.05 2.83 48.96
CA GLY A 747 9.78 1.61 49.70
C GLY A 747 9.93 0.31 48.91
N VAL A 748 9.74 -0.81 49.60
CA VAL A 748 9.53 -2.13 48.99
C VAL A 748 8.23 -2.74 49.51
N SER A 749 7.38 -3.24 48.61
CA SER A 749 6.14 -3.95 48.97
C SER A 749 6.15 -5.36 48.38
N VAL A 750 6.05 -6.39 49.23
CA VAL A 750 6.00 -7.79 48.79
C VAL A 750 4.79 -8.50 49.38
N ALA A 751 3.97 -9.12 48.54
CA ALA A 751 2.73 -9.78 48.97
C ALA A 751 2.44 -11.11 48.25
N ASN A 752 1.60 -11.95 48.86
CA ASN A 752 0.91 -13.10 48.25
C ASN A 752 1.83 -14.09 47.49
N GLY A 753 2.89 -14.59 48.14
CA GLY A 753 3.84 -15.50 47.49
C GLY A 753 4.78 -14.80 46.49
N GLY A 754 5.04 -13.51 46.69
CA GLY A 754 5.77 -12.65 45.77
C GLY A 754 7.20 -13.09 45.47
N ILE A 755 7.98 -13.54 46.45
CA ILE A 755 9.40 -13.92 46.26
C ILE A 755 9.67 -15.30 46.87
N ILE A 756 10.13 -16.23 46.04
CA ILE A 756 10.49 -17.60 46.41
C ILE A 756 11.99 -17.82 46.13
N GLY A 757 12.81 -17.93 47.19
CA GLY A 757 14.25 -18.12 47.13
C GLY A 757 14.70 -19.55 47.44
N LYS A 758 16.00 -19.81 47.26
CA LYS A 758 16.66 -21.09 47.62
C LYS A 758 17.93 -20.91 48.48
N ASN A 759 18.55 -19.73 48.48
CA ASN A 759 19.78 -19.49 49.23
C ASN A 759 19.67 -18.23 50.09
N THR A 760 19.69 -17.04 49.47
CA THR A 760 19.56 -15.76 50.21
C THR A 760 18.54 -14.86 49.54
N ILE A 761 17.64 -14.28 50.34
CA ILE A 761 16.78 -13.17 49.92
C ILE A 761 17.25 -11.92 50.66
N THR A 762 17.61 -10.87 49.94
CA THR A 762 17.94 -9.56 50.51
C THR A 762 16.94 -8.53 50.01
N VAL A 763 16.30 -7.81 50.92
CA VAL A 763 15.46 -6.65 50.63
C VAL A 763 16.10 -5.44 51.29
N SER A 764 16.40 -4.41 50.51
CA SER A 764 16.91 -3.14 50.99
C SER A 764 16.00 -2.00 50.51
N ALA A 765 15.60 -1.10 51.38
CA ALA A 765 14.74 0.02 50.99
C ALA A 765 15.17 1.33 51.64
N ALA A 766 15.02 2.44 50.94
CA ALA A 766 15.24 3.74 51.53
C ALA A 766 14.06 4.23 52.39
N GLY A 767 12.85 3.70 52.19
CA GLY A 767 11.62 4.11 52.85
C GLY A 767 10.77 2.93 53.33
N ASN A 768 9.47 3.18 53.49
CA ASN A 768 8.54 2.23 54.10
C ASN A 768 8.51 0.87 53.37
N THR A 769 8.70 -0.21 54.11
CA THR A 769 8.71 -1.58 53.57
C THR A 769 7.58 -2.41 54.17
N SER A 770 6.83 -3.12 53.33
CA SER A 770 5.72 -3.99 53.75
C SER A 770 5.84 -5.39 53.16
N ILE A 771 5.80 -6.42 54.00
CA ILE A 771 5.86 -7.83 53.60
C ILE A 771 4.62 -8.56 54.14
N ALA A 772 3.79 -9.14 53.27
CA ALA A 772 2.55 -9.79 53.66
C ALA A 772 2.26 -11.10 52.91
N GLY A 773 1.42 -11.97 53.49
CA GLY A 773 0.80 -13.09 52.76
C GLY A 773 1.81 -14.06 52.11
N SER A 774 2.74 -14.62 52.88
CA SER A 774 3.84 -15.44 52.33
C SER A 774 4.74 -14.70 51.33
N GLY A 775 4.88 -13.38 51.49
CA GLY A 775 5.61 -12.50 50.56
C GLY A 775 7.06 -12.92 50.32
N LEU A 776 7.82 -13.26 51.35
CA LEU A 776 9.19 -13.79 51.24
C LEU A 776 9.22 -15.25 51.72
N ASN A 777 9.50 -16.19 50.82
CA ASN A 777 9.61 -17.61 51.14
C ASN A 777 10.97 -18.17 50.72
N ASN A 778 11.84 -18.46 51.69
CA ASN A 778 13.15 -19.08 51.48
C ASN A 778 13.29 -20.32 52.38
N SER A 779 12.36 -21.27 52.22
CA SER A 779 12.26 -22.45 53.09
C SER A 779 13.13 -23.63 52.64
N THR A 780 14.05 -23.42 51.70
CA THR A 780 14.96 -24.45 51.16
C THR A 780 16.41 -23.94 51.13
N GLY A 781 17.39 -24.84 50.98
CA GLY A 781 18.82 -24.49 50.96
C GLY A 781 19.33 -23.83 52.24
N SER A 782 20.14 -22.76 52.15
CA SER A 782 20.62 -22.02 53.35
C SER A 782 19.53 -21.14 53.97
N GLY A 783 18.51 -20.77 53.19
CA GLY A 783 17.27 -20.16 53.65
C GLY A 783 17.36 -18.74 54.21
N ASN A 784 18.49 -18.03 54.09
CA ASN A 784 18.68 -16.73 54.75
C ASN A 784 17.80 -15.62 54.15
N ILE A 785 17.24 -14.76 54.99
CA ILE A 785 16.44 -13.59 54.61
C ILE A 785 16.94 -12.37 55.38
N SER A 786 17.23 -11.28 54.67
CA SER A 786 17.57 -9.99 55.27
C SER A 786 16.66 -8.91 54.71
N VAL A 787 16.04 -8.10 55.57
CA VAL A 787 15.23 -6.93 55.19
C VAL A 787 15.75 -5.73 55.95
N THR A 788 16.32 -4.76 55.25
CA THR A 788 16.90 -3.56 55.85
C THR A 788 16.27 -2.31 55.24
N THR A 789 15.86 -1.36 56.07
CA THR A 789 15.46 -0.03 55.61
C THR A 789 16.44 1.03 56.14
N SER A 790 16.75 2.04 55.34
CA SER A 790 17.59 3.18 55.77
C SER A 790 16.78 4.39 56.24
N SER A 791 15.48 4.44 55.93
CA SER A 791 14.48 5.33 56.54
C SER A 791 13.09 4.68 56.49
N GLY A 792 12.10 5.25 57.19
CA GLY A 792 10.73 4.74 57.21
C GLY A 792 10.50 3.52 58.12
N THR A 793 9.30 2.93 58.01
CA THR A 793 8.84 1.80 58.84
C THR A 793 8.98 0.46 58.12
N LEU A 794 9.08 -0.63 58.86
CA LEU A 794 9.06 -1.99 58.33
C LEU A 794 7.89 -2.79 58.92
N THR A 795 6.97 -3.24 58.08
CA THR A 795 5.77 -3.99 58.50
C THR A 795 5.78 -5.40 57.91
N VAL A 796 5.59 -6.42 58.75
CA VAL A 796 5.50 -7.83 58.34
C VAL A 796 4.22 -8.44 58.91
N THR A 797 3.32 -8.92 58.04
CA THR A 797 2.00 -9.42 58.46
C THR A 797 1.60 -10.70 57.73
N ASN A 798 0.59 -11.43 58.22
CA ASN A 798 -0.07 -12.54 57.51
C ASN A 798 0.92 -13.58 56.97
N SER A 799 1.78 -14.13 57.83
CA SER A 799 2.83 -15.07 57.40
C SER A 799 3.78 -14.52 56.34
N GLY A 800 4.09 -13.22 56.40
CA GLY A 800 4.87 -12.51 55.38
C GLY A 800 6.25 -13.11 55.08
N ILE A 801 6.95 -13.70 56.05
CA ILE A 801 8.29 -14.26 55.90
C ILE A 801 8.31 -15.73 56.34
N SER A 802 8.81 -16.62 55.48
CA SER A 802 9.10 -18.03 55.78
C SER A 802 10.55 -18.36 55.43
N SER A 803 11.30 -18.99 56.34
CA SER A 803 12.74 -19.22 56.18
C SER A 803 13.20 -20.55 56.78
N ALA A 804 14.16 -21.22 56.13
CA ALA A 804 14.94 -22.32 56.72
C ALA A 804 16.26 -21.85 57.37
N GLY A 805 16.57 -20.56 57.26
CA GLY A 805 17.85 -19.96 57.62
C GLY A 805 17.72 -18.87 58.70
N THR A 806 18.62 -17.90 58.61
CA THR A 806 18.59 -16.70 59.46
C THR A 806 17.67 -15.64 58.87
N VAL A 807 16.81 -15.03 59.69
CA VAL A 807 16.00 -13.86 59.33
C VAL A 807 16.53 -12.63 60.05
N THR A 808 16.95 -11.60 59.32
CA THR A 808 17.39 -10.31 59.89
C THR A 808 16.51 -9.19 59.39
N LEU A 809 15.88 -8.45 60.32
CA LEU A 809 15.12 -7.23 60.03
C LEU A 809 15.82 -6.04 60.69
N SER A 810 16.02 -4.96 59.94
CA SER A 810 16.63 -3.73 60.45
C SER A 810 15.96 -2.48 59.88
N ALA A 811 15.62 -1.53 60.74
CA ALA A 811 15.02 -0.25 60.33
C ALA A 811 15.31 0.84 61.35
N PRO A 812 15.45 2.12 60.96
CA PRO A 812 15.44 3.21 61.92
C PRO A 812 14.03 3.49 62.46
N GLY A 813 12.99 3.33 61.64
CA GLY A 813 11.60 3.52 62.07
C GLY A 813 11.00 2.31 62.78
N ILE A 814 9.69 2.39 63.04
CA ILE A 814 8.97 1.33 63.77
C ILE A 814 8.98 0.04 62.94
N ILE A 815 9.36 -1.06 63.57
CA ILE A 815 9.18 -2.41 63.01
C ILE A 815 7.92 -3.03 63.62
N THR A 816 6.95 -3.37 62.77
CA THR A 816 5.70 -4.04 63.17
C THR A 816 5.66 -5.45 62.63
N VAL A 817 5.48 -6.45 63.49
CA VAL A 817 5.30 -7.85 63.09
C VAL A 817 4.01 -8.40 63.68
N ASN A 818 3.08 -8.86 62.85
CA ASN A 818 1.79 -9.36 63.33
C ASN A 818 1.32 -10.61 62.55
N GLN A 819 0.34 -11.36 63.08
CA GLN A 819 -0.35 -12.46 62.40
C GLN A 819 0.61 -13.49 61.81
N SER A 820 1.43 -14.10 62.68
CA SER A 820 2.48 -15.05 62.29
C SER A 820 3.47 -14.52 61.25
N GLY A 821 3.74 -13.20 61.27
CA GLY A 821 4.49 -12.49 60.23
C GLY A 821 5.85 -13.10 59.85
N ILE A 822 6.60 -13.70 60.79
CA ILE A 822 7.88 -14.38 60.53
C ILE A 822 7.82 -15.82 61.03
N ASN A 823 8.13 -16.77 60.15
CA ASN A 823 8.20 -18.21 60.45
C ASN A 823 9.55 -18.78 60.01
N ALA A 824 10.46 -19.00 60.96
CA ALA A 824 11.75 -19.65 60.74
C ALA A 824 11.88 -20.88 61.65
N THR A 825 10.97 -21.83 61.49
CA THR A 825 10.84 -23.02 62.36
C THR A 825 11.60 -24.25 61.84
N SER A 826 12.33 -24.11 60.73
CA SER A 826 13.14 -25.15 60.11
C SER A 826 14.61 -24.71 59.97
N GLY A 827 15.54 -25.65 59.71
CA GLY A 827 16.98 -25.38 59.59
C GLY A 827 17.59 -24.66 60.81
N THR A 828 18.28 -23.52 60.60
CA THR A 828 18.97 -22.75 61.67
C THR A 828 18.02 -21.89 62.49
N GLY A 829 16.92 -21.41 61.91
CA GLY A 829 15.81 -20.73 62.59
C GLY A 829 16.20 -19.62 63.57
N THR A 830 17.21 -18.83 63.21
CA THR A 830 17.70 -17.68 63.99
C THR A 830 17.08 -16.40 63.46
N ILE A 831 16.51 -15.57 64.33
CA ILE A 831 15.79 -14.35 63.96
C ILE A 831 16.37 -13.17 64.73
N SER A 832 16.66 -12.08 64.04
CA SER A 832 17.12 -10.82 64.63
C SER A 832 16.30 -9.66 64.08
N VAL A 833 15.67 -8.88 64.95
CA VAL A 833 14.86 -7.71 64.61
C VAL A 833 15.43 -6.51 65.34
N THR A 834 15.89 -5.50 64.60
CA THR A 834 16.57 -4.32 65.17
C THR A 834 15.92 -3.03 64.69
N SER A 835 15.26 -2.28 65.58
CA SER A 835 14.92 -0.87 65.32
C SER A 835 16.00 0.05 65.90
N THR A 836 16.72 0.79 65.05
CA THR A 836 17.91 1.55 65.48
C THR A 836 17.58 2.93 66.07
N ALA A 837 16.38 3.48 65.84
CA ALA A 837 15.98 4.80 66.36
C ALA A 837 14.56 4.85 66.95
N ALA A 838 13.64 3.98 66.51
CA ALA A 838 12.27 3.93 66.99
C ALA A 838 11.96 2.60 67.71
N GLY A 839 10.72 2.15 67.67
CA GLY A 839 10.24 0.99 68.42
C GLY A 839 10.09 -0.30 67.62
N VAL A 840 9.80 -1.39 68.33
CA VAL A 840 9.39 -2.68 67.75
C VAL A 840 8.03 -3.08 68.34
N SER A 841 7.06 -3.43 67.50
CA SER A 841 5.76 -3.94 67.92
C SER A 841 5.52 -5.34 67.35
N VAL A 842 5.29 -6.33 68.22
CA VAL A 842 5.01 -7.72 67.84
C VAL A 842 3.69 -8.19 68.47
N ALA A 843 2.80 -8.76 67.66
CA ALA A 843 1.51 -9.30 68.11
C ALA A 843 1.11 -10.61 67.40
N ASP A 844 0.10 -11.30 67.92
CA ASP A 844 -0.61 -12.45 67.32
C ASP A 844 0.28 -13.51 66.65
N GLY A 845 1.18 -14.13 67.41
CA GLY A 845 2.07 -15.17 66.85
C GLY A 845 3.22 -14.61 66.01
N GLY A 846 3.45 -13.29 66.03
CA GLY A 846 4.20 -12.55 65.03
C GLY A 846 5.58 -13.11 64.65
N ILE A 847 6.34 -13.67 65.58
CA ILE A 847 7.68 -14.24 65.29
C ILE A 847 7.78 -15.67 65.84
N ASN A 848 7.91 -16.65 64.94
CA ASN A 848 8.12 -18.06 65.27
C ASN A 848 9.51 -18.53 64.82
N GLY A 849 10.39 -18.91 65.77
CA GLY A 849 11.77 -19.35 65.53
C GLY A 849 12.08 -20.74 66.07
N LYS A 850 13.33 -21.20 65.88
CA LYS A 850 13.84 -22.49 66.37
C LYS A 850 15.14 -22.42 67.18
N ASN A 851 15.96 -21.38 67.03
CA ASN A 851 17.26 -21.35 67.70
C ASN A 851 17.43 -20.12 68.58
N THR A 852 17.42 -18.93 68.00
CA THR A 852 17.53 -17.68 68.78
C THR A 852 16.62 -16.63 68.16
N ILE A 853 15.85 -15.94 68.99
CA ILE A 853 15.10 -14.74 68.60
C ILE A 853 15.71 -13.57 69.36
N THR A 854 16.23 -12.58 68.64
CA THR A 854 16.75 -11.33 69.21
C THR A 854 15.89 -10.18 68.72
N VAL A 855 15.34 -9.40 69.63
CA VAL A 855 14.65 -8.13 69.35
C VAL A 855 15.43 -7.02 70.02
N SER A 856 15.85 -6.01 69.27
CA SER A 856 16.55 -4.84 69.79
C SER A 856 15.84 -3.58 69.29
N ALA A 857 15.53 -2.64 70.18
CA ALA A 857 14.88 -1.38 69.82
C ALA A 857 15.51 -0.21 70.58
N ALA A 858 15.66 0.92 69.92
CA ALA A 858 16.04 2.16 70.60
C ALA A 858 14.87 2.73 71.40
N GLY A 859 13.70 2.88 70.80
CA GLY A 859 12.44 3.35 71.39
C GLY A 859 11.56 2.22 71.93
N ASN A 860 10.26 2.45 72.04
CA ASN A 860 9.34 1.54 72.74
C ASN A 860 9.24 0.15 72.09
N THR A 861 9.31 -0.90 72.90
CA THR A 861 9.07 -2.28 72.46
C THR A 861 7.77 -2.80 73.04
N SER A 862 6.83 -3.23 72.20
CA SER A 862 5.58 -3.88 72.62
C SER A 862 5.47 -5.30 72.08
N ILE A 863 5.24 -6.27 72.97
CA ILE A 863 5.04 -7.67 72.64
C ILE A 863 3.69 -8.11 73.24
N ALA A 864 2.74 -8.48 72.39
CA ALA A 864 1.40 -8.86 72.81
C ALA A 864 0.95 -10.18 72.19
N GLY A 865 -0.07 -10.82 72.76
CA GLY A 865 -0.57 -12.12 72.27
C GLY A 865 0.51 -13.20 72.37
N SER A 866 0.56 -14.17 71.44
CA SER A 866 1.65 -15.15 71.32
C SER A 866 2.86 -14.58 70.55
N GLY A 867 3.27 -13.34 70.85
CA GLY A 867 4.12 -12.50 70.00
C GLY A 867 5.47 -13.11 69.57
N LEU A 868 6.28 -13.60 70.52
CA LEU A 868 7.55 -14.29 70.24
C LEU A 868 7.44 -15.76 70.63
N ASN A 869 7.72 -16.68 69.72
CA ASN A 869 7.62 -18.12 69.96
C ASN A 869 8.86 -18.86 69.45
N ASN A 870 9.68 -19.34 70.37
CA ASN A 870 10.90 -20.11 70.11
C ASN A 870 10.88 -21.43 70.88
N SER A 871 9.82 -22.21 70.70
CA SER A 871 9.54 -23.40 71.53
C SER A 871 10.21 -24.69 71.01
N SER A 872 11.15 -24.59 70.07
CA SER A 872 11.90 -25.72 69.51
C SER A 872 13.42 -25.47 69.63
N GLY A 873 14.26 -26.50 69.53
CA GLY A 873 15.73 -26.37 69.54
C GLY A 873 16.34 -25.81 70.85
N SER A 874 17.35 -24.93 70.73
CA SER A 874 18.00 -24.24 71.88
C SER A 874 17.26 -22.96 72.33
N GLY A 875 16.00 -22.83 71.92
CA GLY A 875 15.23 -21.61 71.66
C GLY A 875 15.36 -20.39 72.58
N ASN A 876 16.53 -19.75 72.63
CA ASN A 876 16.76 -18.53 73.43
C ASN A 876 15.99 -17.33 72.86
N VAL A 877 15.47 -16.47 73.71
CA VAL A 877 14.83 -15.20 73.34
C VAL A 877 15.53 -14.05 74.07
N SER A 878 15.97 -13.03 73.34
CA SER A 878 16.54 -11.82 73.90
C SER A 878 15.78 -10.60 73.39
N VAL A 879 15.35 -9.73 74.30
CA VAL A 879 14.70 -8.46 73.97
C VAL A 879 15.47 -7.34 74.66
N THR A 880 15.94 -6.36 73.89
CA THR A 880 16.68 -5.19 74.38
C THR A 880 15.98 -3.91 73.95
N THR A 881 15.73 -3.00 74.89
CA THR A 881 15.10 -1.69 74.68
C THR A 881 15.98 -0.61 75.29
N SER A 882 16.72 0.15 74.48
CA SER A 882 17.82 0.99 75.01
C SER A 882 17.42 2.40 75.49
N SER A 883 16.27 2.94 75.09
CA SER A 883 15.80 4.26 75.54
C SER A 883 14.27 4.41 75.72
N GLY A 884 13.47 3.39 75.35
CA GLY A 884 12.00 3.38 75.49
C GLY A 884 11.45 2.43 76.56
N THR A 885 10.12 2.26 76.57
CA THR A 885 9.42 1.31 77.44
C THR A 885 9.38 -0.09 76.84
N LEU A 886 9.48 -1.13 77.66
CA LEU A 886 9.25 -2.53 77.26
C LEU A 886 7.91 -3.01 77.84
N SER A 887 6.92 -3.25 76.99
CA SER A 887 5.61 -3.78 77.39
C SER A 887 5.38 -5.18 76.85
N ILE A 888 5.13 -6.14 77.74
CA ILE A 888 4.79 -7.53 77.42
C ILE A 888 3.41 -7.84 78.01
N ALA A 889 2.45 -8.22 77.16
CA ALA A 889 1.08 -8.52 77.56
C ALA A 889 0.59 -9.86 76.96
N GLY A 890 -0.26 -10.59 77.69
CA GLY A 890 -0.81 -11.88 77.23
C GLY A 890 0.21 -13.03 77.33
N ALA A 891 0.22 -13.96 76.37
CA ALA A 891 1.23 -15.04 76.29
C ALA A 891 2.47 -14.58 75.47
N GLY A 892 2.98 -13.39 75.80
CA GLY A 892 3.85 -12.57 74.94
C GLY A 892 5.09 -13.27 74.39
N ILE A 893 5.78 -14.06 75.21
CA ILE A 893 7.01 -14.76 74.85
C ILE A 893 6.93 -16.23 75.27
N SER A 894 7.14 -17.15 74.34
CA SER A 894 7.36 -18.58 74.60
C SER A 894 8.75 -19.00 74.14
N SER A 895 9.51 -19.72 74.97
CA SER A 895 10.89 -20.10 74.71
C SER A 895 11.21 -21.49 75.27
N ALA A 896 11.97 -22.30 74.53
CA ALA A 896 12.53 -23.57 75.01
C ALA A 896 13.88 -23.40 75.74
N GLY A 897 14.41 -22.18 75.79
CA GLY A 897 15.72 -21.83 76.34
C GLY A 897 15.66 -20.65 77.31
N ASN A 898 16.71 -19.84 77.35
CA ASN A 898 16.77 -18.65 78.20
C ASN A 898 15.99 -17.48 77.59
N VAL A 899 15.29 -16.72 78.43
CA VAL A 899 14.68 -15.44 78.07
C VAL A 899 15.44 -14.31 78.77
N THR A 900 15.95 -13.36 77.99
CA THR A 900 16.68 -12.18 78.50
C THR A 900 15.96 -10.91 78.08
N LEU A 901 15.48 -10.13 79.04
CA LEU A 901 14.79 -8.87 78.80
C LEU A 901 15.62 -7.75 79.42
N LEU A 902 16.09 -6.81 78.60
CA LEU A 902 16.90 -5.66 79.01
C LEU A 902 16.18 -4.39 78.57
N ALA A 903 15.84 -3.50 79.50
CA ALA A 903 15.21 -2.23 79.16
C ALA A 903 15.80 -1.06 79.96
N ALA A 904 15.94 0.10 79.32
CA ALA A 904 16.31 1.33 80.00
C ALA A 904 15.11 1.99 80.69
N GLY A 905 13.98 2.14 79.98
CA GLY A 905 12.74 2.74 80.50
C GLY A 905 11.85 1.77 81.27
N ASP A 906 10.60 2.14 81.52
CA ASP A 906 9.64 1.31 82.25
C ASP A 906 9.41 -0.05 81.55
N THR A 907 9.43 -1.12 82.34
CA THR A 907 9.16 -2.48 81.88
C THR A 907 7.89 -2.99 82.53
N SER A 908 6.88 -3.36 81.74
CA SER A 908 5.68 -4.03 82.22
C SER A 908 5.58 -5.45 81.66
N VAL A 909 5.46 -6.45 82.53
CA VAL A 909 5.19 -7.84 82.17
C VAL A 909 3.88 -8.26 82.81
N GLY A 910 2.83 -8.46 82.00
CA GLY A 910 1.48 -8.80 82.47
C GLY A 910 1.03 -10.22 82.11
N GLY A 911 0.35 -10.89 83.04
CA GLY A 911 -0.27 -12.21 82.85
C GLY A 911 0.75 -13.34 82.67
N SER A 912 0.45 -14.31 81.81
CA SER A 912 1.38 -15.36 81.36
C SER A 912 2.45 -14.84 80.37
N GLY A 913 2.91 -13.59 80.56
CA GLY A 913 3.70 -12.78 79.63
C GLY A 913 4.95 -13.44 79.08
N VAL A 914 5.59 -14.28 79.87
CA VAL A 914 6.79 -15.05 79.51
C VAL A 914 6.62 -16.48 80.00
N SER A 915 6.69 -17.45 79.08
CA SER A 915 6.60 -18.88 79.39
C SER A 915 7.82 -19.63 78.87
N ASN A 916 8.41 -20.47 79.72
CA ASN A 916 9.41 -21.45 79.29
C ASN A 916 8.71 -22.79 79.00
N SER A 917 8.78 -23.27 77.76
CA SER A 917 8.04 -24.45 77.30
C SER A 917 8.69 -25.78 77.69
N THR A 918 9.96 -25.79 78.09
CA THR A 918 10.72 -27.02 78.43
C THR A 918 11.09 -27.10 79.91
N GLY A 919 10.95 -25.99 80.66
CA GLY A 919 11.20 -25.91 82.10
C GLY A 919 12.69 -25.83 82.50
N SER A 920 13.63 -25.73 81.55
CA SER A 920 15.09 -25.84 81.80
C SER A 920 15.92 -24.59 81.48
N GLY A 921 15.29 -23.43 81.26
CA GLY A 921 15.95 -22.15 80.95
C GLY A 921 15.57 -21.01 81.90
N ASN A 922 16.48 -20.06 82.07
CA ASN A 922 16.33 -18.92 82.97
C ASN A 922 15.59 -17.76 82.28
N VAL A 923 14.68 -17.12 83.01
CA VAL A 923 14.10 -15.83 82.63
C VAL A 923 14.82 -14.75 83.44
N SER A 924 15.45 -13.80 82.75
CA SER A 924 16.10 -12.64 83.36
C SER A 924 15.47 -11.36 82.83
N VAL A 925 15.12 -10.46 83.74
CA VAL A 925 14.54 -9.15 83.42
C VAL A 925 15.35 -8.09 84.15
N THR A 926 15.95 -7.18 83.39
CA THR A 926 16.75 -6.08 83.94
C THR A 926 16.21 -4.77 83.41
N THR A 927 15.83 -3.88 84.33
CA THR A 927 15.43 -2.51 84.04
C THR A 927 16.43 -1.56 84.67
N SER A 928 17.13 -0.75 83.87
CA SER A 928 18.27 0.04 84.37
C SER A 928 17.91 1.44 84.88
N SER A 929 16.86 2.08 84.36
CA SER A 929 16.45 3.43 84.77
C SER A 929 14.94 3.67 84.92
N GLY A 930 14.10 2.65 84.71
CA GLY A 930 12.64 2.70 84.86
C GLY A 930 12.08 1.75 85.94
N THR A 931 10.76 1.69 86.02
CA THR A 931 10.04 0.80 86.94
C THR A 931 9.81 -0.56 86.28
N LEU A 932 10.20 -1.65 86.97
CA LEU A 932 9.77 -3.00 86.61
C LEU A 932 8.43 -3.31 87.29
N THR A 933 7.38 -3.45 86.49
CA THR A 933 6.04 -3.85 86.93
C THR A 933 5.74 -5.25 86.44
N VAL A 934 5.58 -6.20 87.36
CA VAL A 934 5.14 -7.57 87.04
C VAL A 934 3.77 -7.78 87.66
N THR A 935 2.76 -7.97 86.82
CA THR A 935 1.38 -8.21 87.26
C THR A 935 0.97 -9.62 86.85
N ASN A 936 0.53 -10.43 87.82
CA ASN A 936 -0.08 -11.72 87.57
C ASN A 936 -1.51 -11.56 87.04
#